data_AF-A0A7N4PUS3-F1
#
_entry.id   AF-A0A7N4PUS3-F1
#
_cell.length_a   1.000
_cell.length_b   1.000
_cell.length_c   1.000
_cell.angle_alpha   90.00
_cell.angle_beta   90.00
_cell.angle_gamma   90.00
#
_symmetry.space_group_name_H-M   'P 1'
#
loop_
_entity.id
_entity.type
_entity.pdbx_description
1 polymer ?
#
loop_
_entity_poly.entity_id
_entity_poly.type
_entity_poly.pdbx_seq_one_letter_code
_entity_poly.pdbx_strand_id
1 'polypeptide(L)'
;MAAFGLLSYEQRPLKRPRLGPPDVYPQDPKQKEDELTAVNVKQGFNNQPAFSGDEHGSAKNIVINPSKIGAYFSSILAEKLKLNTFQDTGKKKPQVNAKDNYWLVTARSQSAIHNWFSDLAGNKPLANLAKKVPILSKKEDVFAYLAKYSVPLLRAAWLIKMTCAYYSAISEAKIKKRQATDPNMEWTQISTRYLREQLAKIADFYHLASAPGNGSMVMPQDVEQALKQWEYNEKLAFYMFQEGMLERHEYLTWILDVLEKIRPVDDDLLKLLLPLMLQYSEEFVQSAYLSRRLAYFCARRLSLLLNDSPNLLAAHSPHMMIGPNNPGLSASSPAAPGPVMSPVQLSGSDLLSCPQHRPLVYGLSCMLQTVTLCCPSALVWNYSTNENKSVNPGSPLDLLQVAPSSLPMPGGNSAFNQQVRAKIYEVEQQIKRRGRAVEVRWSFDKCQESTAGVTISRVLHTLEVLDRHCFDRSDSSNSMETLYHKIFWATQNKDNQEVAPNDEAVVTLLCEWAVSCKRSGKHRAMAVAKLLEKRQAEIEAERCGESEVLDEKESLSSASLAGSSLPVFQNVLLRFLDTQAPSLSDPNSEYEKIEFVNLVLLFCEFIRHDVFSHDAYMCTLISRGDLSLSATTRPRSPPGENLDEHYSKDNDVKLEEHNIMEHMGIDSGTANIFDDVDKSDFKTDFGSEFPIFSPMPGESCENANSSLDRRISVNSEKMVKREKQRELIFPSNYDLLRHLQYATHFPIPLVSE
;
A
#
# COMPACT_ATOMS: atom_id res chain seq x y z
N MET A 1 -64.58 0.37 -13.56
CA MET A 1 -63.37 1.19 -13.83
C MET A 1 -63.42 2.40 -12.92
N ALA A 2 -62.54 2.50 -11.93
CA ALA A 2 -61.98 3.75 -11.41
C ALA A 2 -60.91 3.43 -10.35
N ALA A 3 -59.66 3.71 -10.73
CA ALA A 3 -58.47 3.91 -9.90
C ALA A 3 -58.12 2.86 -8.83
N PHE A 4 -57.33 1.85 -9.22
CA PHE A 4 -56.27 1.31 -8.34
C PHE A 4 -55.23 2.41 -8.13
N GLY A 5 -55.46 3.29 -7.15
CA GLY A 5 -54.41 4.14 -6.60
C GLY A 5 -53.38 3.24 -5.90
N LEU A 6 -52.09 3.51 -6.09
CA LEU A 6 -51.00 2.81 -5.41
C LEU A 6 -51.18 2.92 -3.89
N LEU A 7 -51.78 1.89 -3.30
CA LEU A 7 -51.78 1.65 -1.85
C LEU A 7 -50.32 1.56 -1.39
N SER A 8 -50.01 2.24 -0.28
CA SER A 8 -48.70 2.24 0.39
C SER A 8 -47.92 0.93 0.20
N TYR A 9 -46.74 1.01 -0.42
CA TYR A 9 -45.92 -0.14 -0.85
C TYR A 9 -45.59 -1.16 0.27
N GLU A 10 -45.80 -0.79 1.55
CA GLU A 10 -45.42 -1.63 2.69
C GLU A 10 -46.60 -2.25 3.47
N GLN A 11 -47.87 -1.88 3.21
CA GLN A 11 -49.06 -2.31 3.99
C GLN A 11 -48.92 -2.20 5.53
N ARG A 12 -47.95 -1.43 6.03
CA ARG A 12 -47.62 -1.39 7.47
C ARG A 12 -48.68 -0.57 8.23
N PRO A 13 -49.22 -1.09 9.35
CA PRO A 13 -50.22 -0.37 10.12
C PRO A 13 -49.62 0.83 10.87
N LEU A 14 -50.39 1.91 11.02
CA LEU A 14 -50.00 3.09 11.78
C LEU A 14 -49.99 2.79 13.30
N LYS A 15 -48.85 2.28 13.82
CA LYS A 15 -48.45 2.13 15.25
C LYS A 15 -49.44 1.43 16.21
N ARG A 16 -50.67 1.13 15.81
CA ARG A 16 -51.69 0.37 16.53
C ARG A 16 -52.40 -0.57 15.54
N PRO A 17 -52.58 -1.86 15.88
CA PRO A 17 -53.19 -2.83 14.97
C PRO A 17 -54.65 -2.51 14.57
N ARG A 18 -55.31 -1.56 15.24
CA ARG A 18 -56.67 -1.11 14.91
C ARG A 18 -56.75 -0.09 13.77
N LEU A 19 -55.70 0.66 13.48
CA LEU A 19 -55.77 1.81 12.56
C LEU A 19 -55.49 1.45 11.10
N GLY A 20 -55.21 0.17 10.82
CA GLY A 20 -54.95 -0.31 9.46
C GLY A 20 -53.76 0.39 8.78
N PRO A 21 -53.54 0.07 7.49
CA PRO A 21 -52.62 0.83 6.65
C PRO A 21 -53.07 2.29 6.53
N PRO A 22 -52.14 3.24 6.34
CA PRO A 22 -52.50 4.63 6.07
C PRO A 22 -53.42 4.71 4.84
N ASP A 23 -54.42 5.59 4.93
CA ASP A 23 -55.40 5.87 3.86
C ASP A 23 -56.33 4.68 3.51
N VAL A 24 -56.50 3.74 4.44
CA VAL A 24 -57.42 2.59 4.31
C VAL A 24 -58.41 2.57 5.45
N TYR A 25 -59.69 2.75 5.13
CA TYR A 25 -60.79 2.83 6.10
C TYR A 25 -61.83 1.71 5.81
N PRO A 26 -61.62 0.50 6.33
CA PRO A 26 -62.62 -0.57 6.19
C PRO A 26 -63.89 -0.24 6.98
N GLN A 27 -65.05 -0.70 6.51
CA GLN A 27 -66.29 -0.63 7.28
C GLN A 27 -66.17 -1.45 8.57
N ASP A 28 -66.56 -0.84 9.70
CA ASP A 28 -66.57 -1.48 11.01
C ASP A 28 -68.04 -1.76 11.40
N PRO A 29 -68.40 -2.99 11.81
CA PRO A 29 -69.75 -3.31 12.28
C PRO A 29 -70.27 -2.44 13.44
N LYS A 30 -69.41 -1.63 14.08
CA LYS A 30 -69.75 -0.69 15.16
C LYS A 30 -69.68 0.78 14.72
N GLN A 31 -69.86 1.09 13.44
CA GLN A 31 -69.95 2.47 13.00
C GLN A 31 -71.18 3.15 13.61
N LYS A 32 -71.01 4.41 14.04
CA LYS A 32 -72.10 5.20 14.65
C LYS A 32 -73.27 5.46 13.70
N GLU A 33 -73.00 5.40 12.38
CA GLU A 33 -74.04 5.55 11.36
C GLU A 33 -75.02 4.37 11.33
N ASP A 34 -74.55 3.17 11.72
CA ASP A 34 -75.35 1.95 11.78
C ASP A 34 -76.12 1.80 13.11
N GLU A 35 -75.88 2.69 14.08
CA GLU A 35 -76.62 2.70 15.35
C GLU A 35 -78.05 3.21 15.13
N LEU A 36 -79.03 2.32 15.29
CA LEU A 36 -80.47 2.60 15.14
C LEU A 36 -81.05 3.38 16.33
N THR A 37 -80.47 4.54 16.65
CA THR A 37 -81.01 5.45 17.66
C THR A 37 -82.28 6.14 17.15
N ALA A 38 -83.18 6.51 18.06
CA ALA A 38 -84.42 7.21 17.68
C ALA A 38 -84.17 8.52 16.92
N VAL A 39 -83.02 9.18 17.15
CA VAL A 39 -82.61 10.38 16.44
C VAL A 39 -82.15 10.03 15.03
N ASN A 40 -81.22 9.08 14.86
CA ASN A 40 -80.70 8.68 13.55
C ASN A 40 -81.82 8.15 12.63
N VAL A 41 -82.79 7.40 13.18
CA VAL A 41 -83.92 6.84 12.40
C VAL A 41 -84.89 7.94 11.97
N LYS A 42 -85.15 8.95 12.81
CA LYS A 42 -86.13 10.02 12.51
C LYS A 42 -85.55 11.19 11.72
N GLN A 43 -84.28 11.51 11.92
CA GLN A 43 -83.64 12.73 11.40
C GLN A 43 -82.49 12.43 10.43
N GLY A 44 -82.09 11.16 10.28
CA GLY A 44 -80.87 10.77 9.58
C GLY A 44 -79.64 10.90 10.48
N PHE A 45 -78.57 10.19 10.13
CA PHE A 45 -77.27 10.37 10.76
C PHE A 45 -76.63 11.67 10.27
N ASN A 46 -76.18 12.52 11.19
CA ASN A 46 -75.49 13.78 10.87
C ASN A 46 -74.00 13.66 11.21
N ASN A 47 -73.14 13.68 10.19
CA ASN A 47 -71.71 13.71 10.38
C ASN A 47 -71.23 15.15 10.60
N GLN A 48 -71.03 15.54 11.85
CA GLN A 48 -70.45 16.85 12.15
C GLN A 48 -68.96 16.85 11.77
N PRO A 49 -68.50 17.80 10.92
CA PRO A 49 -67.08 17.96 10.65
C PRO A 49 -66.29 18.14 11.96
N ALA A 50 -65.10 17.56 12.03
CA ALA A 50 -64.25 17.66 13.24
C ALA A 50 -63.75 19.10 13.50
N PHE A 51 -63.89 20.00 12.52
CA PHE A 51 -63.49 21.40 12.61
C PHE A 51 -64.74 22.28 12.65
N SER A 52 -64.83 23.14 13.67
CA SER A 52 -65.96 24.06 13.87
C SER A 52 -65.81 25.43 13.18
N GLY A 53 -64.68 25.64 12.49
CA GLY A 53 -64.42 26.87 11.73
C GLY A 53 -64.82 26.76 10.26
N ASP A 54 -64.38 27.74 9.46
CA ASP A 54 -64.63 27.79 8.02
C ASP A 54 -63.86 26.67 7.29
N GLU A 55 -64.53 25.55 7.00
CA GLU A 55 -63.93 24.43 6.25
C GLU A 55 -63.59 24.79 4.80
N HIS A 56 -64.20 25.85 4.27
CA HIS A 56 -64.03 26.30 2.90
C HIS A 56 -63.06 27.49 2.78
N GLY A 57 -62.42 27.88 3.89
CA GLY A 57 -61.50 29.01 3.97
C GLY A 57 -60.08 28.71 3.46
N SER A 58 -59.32 29.78 3.17
CA SER A 58 -57.89 29.67 2.80
C SER A 58 -56.97 29.94 3.98
N ALA A 59 -55.96 29.07 4.15
CA ALA A 59 -54.88 29.25 5.13
C ALA A 59 -53.82 30.31 4.74
N LYS A 60 -54.07 31.14 3.71
CA LYS A 60 -53.10 32.11 3.17
C LYS A 60 -52.55 33.10 4.22
N ASN A 61 -53.34 33.42 5.24
CA ASN A 61 -52.97 34.37 6.29
C ASN A 61 -52.26 33.72 7.50
N ILE A 62 -51.96 32.42 7.44
CA ILE A 62 -51.22 31.72 8.49
C ILE A 62 -49.72 31.93 8.27
N VAL A 63 -49.03 32.44 9.29
CA VAL A 63 -47.57 32.61 9.27
C VAL A 63 -46.91 31.27 9.59
N ILE A 64 -46.21 30.71 8.61
CA ILE A 64 -45.47 29.45 8.75
C ILE A 64 -43.97 29.77 8.82
N ASN A 65 -43.26 29.19 9.80
CA ASN A 65 -41.80 29.34 9.93
C ASN A 65 -41.08 28.19 9.19
N PRO A 66 -40.42 28.45 8.05
CA PRO A 66 -39.77 27.40 7.25
C PRO A 66 -38.60 26.72 7.96
N SER A 67 -37.84 27.48 8.75
CA SER A 67 -36.67 26.96 9.47
C SER A 67 -37.07 25.92 10.52
N LYS A 68 -38.19 26.15 11.22
CA LYS A 68 -38.73 25.19 12.19
C LYS A 68 -39.20 23.89 11.51
N ILE A 69 -39.81 24.00 10.33
CA ILE A 69 -40.22 22.82 9.54
C ILE A 69 -38.99 22.03 9.10
N GLY A 70 -37.97 22.71 8.57
CA GLY A 70 -36.72 22.08 8.16
C GLY A 70 -36.06 21.32 9.32
N ALA A 71 -35.96 21.95 10.50
CA ALA A 71 -35.39 21.31 11.69
C ALA A 71 -36.19 20.06 12.12
N TYR A 72 -37.52 20.12 12.14
CA TYR A 72 -38.35 18.95 12.47
C TYR A 72 -38.19 17.83 11.46
N PHE A 73 -38.19 18.16 10.16
CA PHE A 73 -38.04 17.15 9.12
C PHE A 73 -36.67 16.46 9.20
N SER A 74 -35.60 17.23 9.40
CA SER A 74 -34.26 16.70 9.61
C SER A 74 -34.18 15.80 10.85
N SER A 75 -34.84 16.17 11.95
CA SER A 75 -34.91 15.33 13.16
C SER A 75 -35.62 14.00 12.91
N ILE A 76 -36.72 14.00 12.14
CA ILE A 76 -37.44 12.78 11.74
C ILE A 76 -36.54 11.88 10.87
N LEU A 77 -35.83 12.47 9.90
CA LEU A 77 -34.91 11.73 9.04
C LEU A 77 -33.76 11.12 9.84
N ALA A 78 -33.18 11.87 10.79
CA ALA A 78 -32.11 11.39 11.65
C ALA A 78 -32.56 10.21 12.52
N GLU A 79 -33.75 10.28 13.13
CA GLU A 79 -34.27 9.17 13.95
C GLU A 79 -34.63 7.95 13.08
N LYS A 80 -35.19 8.17 11.88
CA LYS A 80 -35.44 7.08 10.91
C LYS A 80 -34.15 6.40 10.50
N LEU A 81 -33.08 7.16 10.24
CA LEU A 81 -31.77 6.61 9.90
C LEU A 81 -31.25 5.75 11.06
N LYS A 82 -31.21 6.31 12.27
CA LYS A 82 -30.75 5.63 13.49
C LYS A 82 -31.47 4.31 13.76
N LEU A 83 -32.78 4.23 13.55
CA LEU A 83 -33.56 3.00 13.76
C LEU A 83 -33.34 1.95 12.65
N ASN A 84 -33.01 2.38 11.44
CA ASN A 84 -32.72 1.48 10.31
C ASN A 84 -31.25 1.06 10.23
N THR A 85 -30.37 1.69 11.00
CA THR A 85 -28.98 1.28 11.15
C THR A 85 -28.88 0.14 12.17
N PHE A 86 -28.26 -0.98 11.79
CA PHE A 86 -27.91 -2.03 12.75
C PHE A 86 -27.01 -1.44 13.83
N GLN A 87 -27.43 -1.52 15.09
CA GLN A 87 -26.60 -1.06 16.20
C GLN A 87 -25.45 -2.02 16.41
N ASP A 88 -24.23 -1.54 16.24
CA ASP A 88 -23.04 -2.25 16.68
C ASP A 88 -23.12 -2.37 18.21
N THR A 89 -23.09 -3.59 18.75
CA THR A 89 -23.22 -3.82 20.21
C THR A 89 -21.94 -3.40 20.94
N GLY A 90 -21.62 -2.11 20.92
CA GLY A 90 -20.34 -1.51 21.30
C GLY A 90 -19.96 -1.55 22.79
N LYS A 91 -20.50 -2.48 23.59
CA LYS A 91 -20.04 -2.69 24.99
C LYS A 91 -19.40 -4.04 25.26
N LYS A 92 -19.50 -4.98 24.33
CA LYS A 92 -18.68 -6.18 24.30
C LYS A 92 -18.37 -6.42 22.84
N LYS A 93 -17.09 -6.38 22.44
CA LYS A 93 -16.66 -7.12 21.23
C LYS A 93 -17.45 -8.42 21.26
N PRO A 94 -18.26 -8.78 20.25
CA PRO A 94 -18.93 -10.06 20.25
C PRO A 94 -17.81 -11.08 20.37
N GLN A 95 -17.63 -11.59 21.59
CA GLN A 95 -16.75 -12.70 21.86
C GLN A 95 -17.44 -13.80 21.08
N VAL A 96 -16.94 -14.09 19.88
CA VAL A 96 -17.54 -15.06 18.96
C VAL A 96 -17.78 -16.29 19.83
N ASN A 97 -19.05 -16.55 20.16
CA ASN A 97 -19.32 -17.60 21.13
C ASN A 97 -18.85 -18.89 20.47
N ALA A 98 -17.72 -19.42 20.94
CA ALA A 98 -17.06 -20.54 20.30
C ALA A 98 -18.00 -21.75 20.22
N LYS A 99 -18.97 -21.85 21.15
CA LYS A 99 -20.00 -22.88 21.19
C LYS A 99 -21.10 -22.70 20.14
N ASP A 100 -21.44 -21.48 19.74
CA ASP A 100 -22.54 -21.24 18.80
C ASP A 100 -22.09 -21.30 17.34
N ASN A 101 -20.83 -20.96 17.05
CA ASN A 101 -20.31 -20.84 15.68
C ASN A 101 -19.41 -22.02 15.24
N TYR A 102 -18.82 -22.78 16.16
CA TYR A 102 -17.87 -23.86 15.84
C TYR A 102 -18.25 -25.17 16.53
N TRP A 103 -19.05 -26.00 15.84
CA TRP A 103 -19.30 -27.38 16.28
C TRP A 103 -18.23 -28.30 15.70
N LEU A 104 -17.05 -28.30 16.31
CA LEU A 104 -16.03 -29.29 15.97
C LEU A 104 -16.28 -30.57 16.74
N VAL A 105 -16.36 -31.68 16.01
CA VAL A 105 -16.43 -33.00 16.64
C VAL A 105 -15.02 -33.56 16.63
N THR A 106 -14.50 -33.97 17.79
CA THR A 106 -13.33 -34.84 17.84
C THR A 106 -13.74 -36.18 17.20
N ALA A 107 -13.57 -36.30 15.88
CA ALA A 107 -13.84 -37.54 15.17
C ALA A 107 -12.83 -38.59 15.66
N ARG A 108 -13.26 -39.53 16.49
CA ARG A 108 -12.37 -40.53 17.10
C ARG A 108 -12.07 -41.73 16.18
N SER A 109 -12.84 -41.94 15.12
CA SER A 109 -12.66 -43.08 14.21
C SER A 109 -12.15 -42.65 12.83
N GLN A 110 -11.23 -43.44 12.28
CA GLN A 110 -10.69 -43.23 10.93
C GLN A 110 -11.77 -43.26 9.84
N SER A 111 -12.84 -44.06 10.03
CA SER A 111 -13.98 -44.12 9.11
C SER A 111 -14.76 -42.79 9.08
N ALA A 112 -14.98 -42.15 10.23
CA ALA A 112 -15.66 -40.85 10.28
C ALA A 112 -14.84 -39.75 9.59
N ILE A 113 -13.51 -39.76 9.79
CA ILE A 113 -12.59 -38.85 9.12
C ILE A 113 -12.61 -39.08 7.61
N HIS A 114 -12.55 -40.34 7.17
CA HIS A 114 -12.64 -40.70 5.74
C HIS A 114 -13.90 -40.14 5.10
N ASN A 115 -15.08 -40.44 5.67
CA ASN A 115 -16.35 -39.97 5.13
C ASN A 115 -16.44 -38.44 5.08
N TRP A 116 -15.92 -37.76 6.12
CA TRP A 116 -15.93 -36.31 6.16
C TRP A 116 -15.04 -35.68 5.08
N PHE A 117 -13.82 -36.21 4.87
CA PHE A 117 -12.93 -35.71 3.81
C PHE A 117 -13.43 -36.06 2.40
N SER A 118 -14.07 -37.22 2.22
CA SER A 118 -14.76 -37.55 0.97
C SER A 118 -15.89 -36.55 0.68
N ASP A 119 -16.68 -36.18 1.69
CA ASP A 119 -17.72 -35.17 1.57
C ASP A 119 -17.14 -33.76 1.26
N LEU A 120 -15.99 -33.42 1.88
CA LEU A 120 -15.28 -32.16 1.63
C LEU A 120 -14.75 -32.10 0.20
N ALA A 121 -14.23 -33.20 -0.34
CA ALA A 121 -13.78 -33.30 -1.72
C ALA A 121 -14.95 -33.23 -2.73
N GLY A 122 -16.12 -33.74 -2.33
CA GLY A 122 -17.34 -33.73 -3.14
C GLY A 122 -18.07 -32.38 -3.18
N ASN A 123 -19.40 -32.41 -3.30
CA ASN A 123 -20.25 -31.21 -3.47
C ASN A 123 -21.09 -30.85 -2.24
N LYS A 124 -20.85 -31.47 -1.08
CA LYS A 124 -21.66 -31.24 0.13
C LYS A 124 -21.52 -29.79 0.62
N PRO A 125 -22.59 -29.03 0.91
CA PRO A 125 -22.45 -27.62 1.29
C PRO A 125 -21.55 -27.39 2.52
N LEU A 126 -20.68 -26.37 2.47
CA LEU A 126 -19.74 -26.06 3.57
C LEU A 126 -20.47 -25.75 4.90
N ALA A 127 -21.65 -25.13 4.85
CA ALA A 127 -22.48 -24.90 6.04
C ALA A 127 -22.89 -26.19 6.77
N ASN A 128 -23.03 -27.30 6.03
CA ASN A 128 -23.31 -28.61 6.62
C ASN A 128 -22.05 -29.26 7.18
N LEU A 129 -20.91 -29.08 6.51
CA LEU A 129 -19.62 -29.61 6.97
C LEU A 129 -19.10 -28.88 8.21
N ALA A 130 -19.35 -27.57 8.32
CA ALA A 130 -18.97 -26.71 9.45
C ALA A 130 -19.50 -27.23 10.80
N LYS A 131 -20.60 -27.99 10.79
CA LYS A 131 -21.24 -28.55 11.99
C LYS A 131 -20.45 -29.67 12.66
N LYS A 132 -19.49 -30.30 11.95
CA LYS A 132 -18.70 -31.44 12.45
C LYS A 132 -17.31 -31.50 11.81
N VAL A 133 -16.55 -30.40 11.83
CA VAL A 133 -15.19 -30.42 11.25
C VAL A 133 -14.24 -31.25 12.16
N PRO A 134 -13.46 -32.20 11.61
CA PRO A 134 -12.52 -33.02 12.37
C PRO A 134 -11.36 -32.22 13.00
N ILE A 135 -10.94 -32.63 14.19
CA ILE A 135 -9.71 -32.12 14.83
C ILE A 135 -8.61 -33.17 14.67
N LEU A 136 -7.52 -32.79 14.04
CA LEU A 136 -6.34 -33.63 13.85
C LEU A 136 -5.37 -33.49 15.03
N SER A 137 -4.59 -34.54 15.30
CA SER A 137 -3.57 -34.56 16.35
C SER A 137 -2.50 -33.49 16.13
N LYS A 138 -2.02 -33.38 14.90
CA LYS A 138 -1.05 -32.38 14.48
C LYS A 138 -1.67 -31.52 13.38
N LYS A 139 -1.31 -30.24 13.35
CA LYS A 139 -1.88 -29.30 12.37
C LYS A 139 -1.45 -29.67 10.95
N GLU A 140 -0.21 -30.10 10.78
CA GLU A 140 0.39 -30.52 9.52
C GLU A 140 -0.26 -31.78 8.90
N ASP A 141 -0.89 -32.64 9.70
CA ASP A 141 -1.57 -33.85 9.22
C ASP A 141 -2.66 -33.48 8.19
N VAL A 142 -3.21 -32.26 8.25
CA VAL A 142 -4.23 -31.76 7.33
C VAL A 142 -3.78 -31.86 5.87
N PHE A 143 -2.51 -31.58 5.59
CA PHE A 143 -1.96 -31.59 4.23
C PHE A 143 -1.94 -32.99 3.62
N ALA A 144 -1.68 -34.01 4.43
CA ALA A 144 -1.72 -35.41 3.99
C ALA A 144 -3.15 -35.86 3.65
N TYR A 145 -4.13 -35.50 4.48
CA TYR A 145 -5.53 -35.79 4.22
C TYR A 145 -6.05 -35.03 2.99
N LEU A 146 -5.79 -33.71 2.90
CA LEU A 146 -6.22 -32.90 1.77
C LEU A 146 -5.71 -33.44 0.43
N ALA A 147 -4.43 -33.83 0.38
CA ALA A 147 -3.83 -34.46 -0.80
C ALA A 147 -4.41 -35.85 -1.09
N LYS A 148 -4.60 -36.69 -0.06
CA LYS A 148 -5.14 -38.05 -0.20
C LYS A 148 -6.53 -38.09 -0.86
N TYR A 149 -7.40 -37.13 -0.54
CA TYR A 149 -8.75 -37.04 -1.10
C TYR A 149 -8.87 -36.05 -2.27
N SER A 150 -7.76 -35.47 -2.73
CA SER A 150 -7.73 -34.49 -3.83
C SER A 150 -8.77 -33.38 -3.65
N VAL A 151 -8.82 -32.80 -2.44
CA VAL A 151 -9.84 -31.80 -2.10
C VAL A 151 -9.67 -30.54 -2.98
N PRO A 152 -10.73 -29.91 -3.50
CA PRO A 152 -10.59 -28.66 -4.23
C PRO A 152 -9.94 -27.56 -3.39
N LEU A 153 -8.98 -26.81 -3.97
CA LEU A 153 -8.12 -25.86 -3.23
C LEU A 153 -8.89 -24.83 -2.40
N LEU A 154 -9.99 -24.28 -2.93
CA LEU A 154 -10.88 -23.38 -2.21
C LEU A 154 -11.43 -24.01 -0.91
N ARG A 155 -11.82 -25.28 -0.98
CA ARG A 155 -12.40 -26.02 0.16
C ARG A 155 -11.32 -26.45 1.15
N ALA A 156 -10.11 -26.73 0.66
CA ALA A 156 -8.92 -26.99 1.46
C ALA A 156 -8.51 -25.74 2.27
N ALA A 157 -8.42 -24.59 1.61
CA ALA A 157 -8.15 -23.31 2.27
C ALA A 157 -9.24 -22.96 3.29
N TRP A 158 -10.51 -23.24 2.99
CA TRP A 158 -11.60 -23.11 3.95
C TRP A 158 -11.38 -23.96 5.21
N LEU A 159 -10.98 -25.24 5.08
CA LEU A 159 -10.67 -26.09 6.22
C LEU A 159 -9.50 -25.53 7.05
N ILE A 160 -8.45 -25.01 6.39
CA ILE A 160 -7.33 -24.39 7.08
C ILE A 160 -7.80 -23.14 7.84
N LYS A 161 -8.57 -22.24 7.22
CA LYS A 161 -9.17 -21.06 7.87
C LYS A 161 -10.04 -21.47 9.08
N MET A 162 -10.84 -22.52 8.95
CA MET A 162 -11.63 -23.09 10.06
C MET A 162 -10.73 -23.60 11.20
N THR A 163 -9.61 -24.24 10.86
CA THR A 163 -8.62 -24.72 11.83
C THR A 163 -7.92 -23.55 12.53
N CYS A 164 -7.57 -22.48 11.80
CA CYS A 164 -7.04 -21.24 12.39
C CYS A 164 -8.01 -20.66 13.42
N ALA A 165 -9.27 -20.45 12.99
CA ALA A 165 -10.30 -19.84 13.83
C ALA A 165 -10.53 -20.63 15.13
N TYR A 166 -10.49 -21.97 15.06
CA TYR A 166 -10.59 -22.83 16.23
C TYR A 166 -9.44 -22.62 17.23
N TYR A 167 -8.19 -22.69 16.77
CA TYR A 167 -7.04 -22.54 17.66
C TYR A 167 -6.94 -21.14 18.25
N SER A 168 -7.33 -20.10 17.50
CA SER A 168 -7.48 -18.73 18.00
C SER A 168 -8.56 -18.63 19.08
N ALA A 169 -9.73 -19.23 18.88
CA ALA A 169 -10.79 -19.23 19.90
C ALA A 169 -10.37 -19.96 21.19
N ILE A 170 -9.62 -21.07 21.07
CA ILE A 170 -9.09 -21.78 22.26
C ILE A 170 -8.02 -20.96 22.98
N SER A 171 -7.13 -20.29 22.25
CA SER A 171 -6.06 -19.49 22.87
C SER A 171 -6.63 -18.30 23.61
N GLU A 172 -7.63 -17.61 23.04
CA GLU A 172 -8.35 -16.51 23.72
C GLU A 172 -9.08 -16.97 24.98
N ALA A 173 -9.68 -18.16 24.96
CA ALA A 173 -10.34 -18.74 26.14
C ALA A 173 -9.33 -19.10 27.26
N LYS A 174 -8.08 -19.39 26.92
CA LYS A 174 -7.00 -19.70 27.86
C LYS A 174 -6.23 -18.41 28.19
N ILE A 175 -6.82 -17.56 29.03
CA ILE A 175 -6.28 -16.29 29.56
C ILE A 175 -4.82 -16.42 30.02
N LYS A 176 -3.86 -16.29 29.10
CA LYS A 176 -2.44 -16.08 29.41
C LYS A 176 -1.98 -14.93 28.52
N LYS A 177 -1.39 -13.90 29.14
CA LYS A 177 -0.73 -12.73 28.51
C LYS A 177 0.48 -13.15 27.63
N ARG A 178 0.31 -14.08 26.70
CA ARG A 178 1.30 -14.32 25.65
C ARG A 178 0.89 -13.51 24.43
N GLN A 179 1.88 -12.91 23.80
CA GLN A 179 1.74 -12.28 22.50
C GLN A 179 1.08 -13.27 21.55
N ALA A 180 -0.05 -12.88 20.95
CA ALA A 180 -0.77 -13.73 20.03
C ALA A 180 0.16 -14.01 18.84
N THR A 181 0.47 -15.29 18.60
CA THR A 181 1.22 -15.70 17.41
C THR A 181 0.38 -15.36 16.19
N ASP A 182 0.96 -14.63 15.24
CA ASP A 182 0.31 -14.35 13.95
C ASP A 182 -0.05 -15.67 13.25
N PRO A 183 -1.35 -15.94 12.98
CA PRO A 183 -1.78 -17.14 12.29
C PRO A 183 -1.13 -17.31 10.92
N ASN A 184 -0.89 -16.22 10.18
CA ASN A 184 -0.29 -16.30 8.85
C ASN A 184 1.17 -16.78 8.95
N MET A 185 1.93 -16.22 9.88
CA MET A 185 3.29 -16.67 10.19
C MET A 185 3.33 -18.15 10.62
N GLU A 186 2.43 -18.55 11.53
CA GLU A 186 2.37 -19.94 12.01
C GLU A 186 2.09 -20.92 10.86
N TRP A 187 1.07 -20.65 10.04
CA TRP A 187 0.73 -21.53 8.93
C TRP A 187 1.76 -21.52 7.81
N THR A 188 2.50 -20.41 7.65
CA THR A 188 3.68 -20.36 6.78
C THR A 188 4.74 -21.34 7.25
N GLN A 189 5.06 -21.36 8.54
CA GLN A 189 6.04 -22.30 9.10
C GLN A 189 5.59 -23.76 9.02
N ILE A 190 4.30 -24.05 9.25
CA ILE A 190 3.77 -25.41 9.15
C ILE A 190 3.79 -25.88 7.69
N SER A 191 3.34 -25.05 6.75
CA SER A 191 3.29 -25.37 5.32
C SER A 191 4.70 -25.61 4.76
N THR A 192 5.63 -24.68 5.00
CA THR A 192 7.02 -24.77 4.52
C THR A 192 7.77 -25.95 5.13
N ARG A 193 7.52 -26.30 6.40
CA ARG A 193 8.07 -27.49 7.05
C ARG A 193 7.55 -28.76 6.38
N TYR A 194 6.24 -28.86 6.19
CA TYR A 194 5.62 -30.04 5.58
C TYR A 194 6.10 -30.27 4.14
N LEU A 195 6.18 -29.20 3.34
CA LEU A 195 6.73 -29.26 1.98
C LEU A 195 8.21 -29.69 1.98
N ARG A 196 9.01 -29.17 2.92
CA ARG A 196 10.42 -29.56 3.08
C ARG A 196 10.57 -31.04 3.43
N GLU A 197 9.69 -31.58 4.27
CA GLU A 197 9.68 -33.02 4.60
C GLU A 197 9.35 -33.90 3.39
N GLN A 198 8.39 -33.50 2.53
CA GLN A 198 8.11 -34.24 1.30
C GLN A 198 9.29 -34.17 0.34
N LEU A 199 9.88 -32.97 0.18
CA LEU A 199 11.02 -32.76 -0.69
C LEU A 199 12.26 -33.57 -0.25
N ALA A 200 12.51 -33.69 1.05
CA ALA A 200 13.61 -34.51 1.57
C ALA A 200 13.48 -35.98 1.15
N LYS A 201 12.28 -36.58 1.30
CA LYS A 201 12.02 -37.96 0.85
C LYS A 201 12.24 -38.15 -0.65
N ILE A 202 11.83 -37.15 -1.44
CA ILE A 202 12.02 -37.15 -2.89
C ILE A 202 13.51 -37.04 -3.24
N ALA A 203 14.23 -36.12 -2.59
CA ALA A 203 15.65 -35.89 -2.81
C ALA A 203 16.51 -37.12 -2.46
N ASP A 204 16.23 -37.77 -1.32
CA ASP A 204 16.94 -38.98 -0.87
C ASP A 204 16.86 -40.11 -1.91
N PHE A 205 15.70 -40.27 -2.58
CA PHE A 205 15.54 -41.23 -3.67
C PHE A 205 16.43 -40.90 -4.88
N TYR A 206 16.44 -39.65 -5.33
CA TYR A 206 17.29 -39.23 -6.45
C TYR A 206 18.78 -39.36 -6.12
N HIS A 207 19.18 -39.06 -4.88
CA HIS A 207 20.57 -39.26 -4.44
C HIS A 207 21.00 -40.72 -4.44
N LEU A 208 20.11 -41.65 -4.06
CA LEU A 208 20.37 -43.09 -4.08
C LEU A 208 20.38 -43.66 -5.52
N ALA A 209 19.52 -43.12 -6.39
CA ALA A 209 19.41 -43.53 -7.79
C ALA A 209 20.61 -43.09 -8.65
N SER A 210 21.26 -41.97 -8.31
CA SER A 210 22.45 -41.46 -9.02
C SER A 210 23.77 -42.14 -8.61
N ALA A 211 23.77 -43.08 -7.67
CA ALA A 211 24.98 -43.80 -7.27
C ALA A 211 25.44 -44.80 -8.36
N PRO A 212 26.73 -44.80 -8.77
CA PRO A 212 27.22 -45.67 -9.83
C PRO A 212 27.13 -47.15 -9.40
N GLY A 213 26.22 -47.91 -10.03
CA GLY A 213 26.03 -49.34 -9.78
C GLY A 213 24.58 -49.82 -9.72
N ASN A 214 23.60 -48.91 -9.58
CA ASN A 214 22.18 -49.28 -9.51
C ASN A 214 21.48 -49.05 -10.86
N GLY A 215 21.21 -50.14 -11.59
CA GLY A 215 20.29 -50.12 -12.72
C GLY A 215 18.84 -49.85 -12.26
N SER A 216 18.09 -49.10 -13.09
CA SER A 216 16.64 -48.81 -13.00
C SER A 216 15.95 -49.20 -11.68
N MET A 217 16.08 -48.40 -10.63
CA MET A 217 15.33 -48.58 -9.39
C MET A 217 13.85 -48.26 -9.62
N VAL A 218 12.97 -49.19 -9.23
CA VAL A 218 11.53 -48.96 -9.16
C VAL A 218 11.24 -47.96 -8.04
N MET A 219 10.43 -46.93 -8.33
CA MET A 219 10.07 -45.90 -7.37
C MET A 219 9.37 -46.52 -6.13
N PRO A 220 9.90 -46.32 -4.91
CA PRO A 220 9.25 -46.76 -3.69
C PRO A 220 7.87 -46.10 -3.48
N GLN A 221 6.93 -46.81 -2.87
CA GLN A 221 5.55 -46.32 -2.65
C GLN A 221 5.50 -45.07 -1.76
N ASP A 222 6.41 -44.95 -0.80
CA ASP A 222 6.55 -43.79 0.07
C ASP A 222 7.04 -42.55 -0.67
N VAL A 223 7.92 -42.72 -1.66
CA VAL A 223 8.38 -41.63 -2.54
C VAL A 223 7.27 -41.22 -3.52
N GLU A 224 6.55 -42.19 -4.10
CA GLU A 224 5.37 -41.90 -4.94
C GLU A 224 4.30 -41.13 -4.14
N GLN A 225 4.07 -41.51 -2.89
CA GLN A 225 3.16 -40.81 -2.00
C GLN A 225 3.66 -39.39 -1.68
N ALA A 226 4.96 -39.22 -1.41
CA ALA A 226 5.57 -37.91 -1.17
C ALA A 226 5.44 -36.99 -2.40
N LEU A 227 5.62 -37.53 -3.61
CA LEU A 227 5.42 -36.79 -4.87
C LEU A 227 3.96 -36.34 -5.03
N LYS A 228 2.98 -37.21 -4.81
CA LYS A 228 1.55 -36.83 -4.85
C LYS A 228 1.21 -35.76 -3.81
N GLN A 229 1.78 -35.87 -2.62
CA GLN A 229 1.60 -34.87 -1.56
C GLN A 229 2.28 -33.55 -1.93
N TRP A 230 3.47 -33.57 -2.52
CA TRP A 230 4.16 -32.39 -3.03
C TRP A 230 3.32 -31.68 -4.09
N GLU A 231 2.91 -32.38 -5.15
CA GLU A 231 2.16 -31.80 -6.27
C GLU A 231 0.84 -31.13 -5.84
N TYR A 232 0.13 -31.73 -4.88
CA TYR A 232 -1.10 -31.15 -4.37
C TYR A 232 -0.83 -29.97 -3.44
N ASN A 233 0.09 -30.12 -2.48
CA ASN A 233 0.31 -29.12 -1.46
C ASN A 233 1.10 -27.91 -1.95
N GLU A 234 1.89 -28.04 -3.01
CA GLU A 234 2.49 -26.91 -3.73
C GLU A 234 1.40 -26.01 -4.32
N LYS A 235 0.44 -26.59 -5.06
CA LYS A 235 -0.72 -25.86 -5.61
C LYS A 235 -1.56 -25.22 -4.51
N LEU A 236 -1.75 -25.92 -3.39
CA LEU A 236 -2.44 -25.37 -2.22
C LEU A 236 -1.67 -24.21 -1.60
N ALA A 237 -0.34 -24.32 -1.47
CA ALA A 237 0.49 -23.25 -0.95
C ALA A 237 0.42 -22.01 -1.85
N PHE A 238 0.42 -22.17 -3.17
CA PHE A 238 0.20 -21.07 -4.10
C PHE A 238 -1.17 -20.41 -3.93
N TYR A 239 -2.23 -21.21 -3.81
CA TYR A 239 -3.57 -20.69 -3.54
C TYR A 239 -3.63 -19.92 -2.20
N MET A 240 -3.01 -20.47 -1.15
CA MET A 240 -2.92 -19.82 0.17
C MET A 240 -2.09 -18.53 0.12
N PHE A 241 -1.01 -18.49 -0.68
CA PHE A 241 -0.20 -17.31 -0.90
C PHE A 241 -1.02 -16.19 -1.56
N GLN A 242 -1.77 -16.51 -2.62
CA GLN A 242 -2.65 -15.55 -3.31
C GLN A 242 -3.75 -15.00 -2.40
N GLU A 243 -4.32 -15.83 -1.53
CA GLU A 243 -5.33 -15.45 -0.54
C GLU A 243 -4.75 -14.67 0.66
N GLY A 244 -3.43 -14.44 0.71
CA GLY A 244 -2.78 -13.74 1.82
C GLY A 244 -2.78 -14.53 3.14
N MET A 245 -2.88 -15.86 3.06
CA MET A 245 -2.82 -16.77 4.21
C MET A 245 -1.38 -17.14 4.61
N LEU A 246 -0.41 -16.87 3.73
CA LEU A 246 1.01 -17.06 3.98
C LEU A 246 1.69 -15.69 4.09
N GLU A 247 2.69 -15.61 4.96
CA GLU A 247 3.60 -14.46 5.00
C GLU A 247 4.50 -14.53 3.76
N ARG A 248 4.49 -13.46 2.97
CA ARG A 248 5.10 -13.43 1.63
C ARG A 248 6.62 -13.53 1.71
N HIS A 249 7.24 -12.73 2.57
CA HIS A 249 8.69 -12.64 2.65
C HIS A 249 9.33 -13.95 3.12
N GLU A 250 8.78 -14.56 4.17
CA GLU A 250 9.21 -15.84 4.73
C GLU A 250 9.01 -16.99 3.73
N TYR A 251 7.87 -17.02 3.03
CA TYR A 251 7.60 -18.06 2.05
C TYR A 251 8.56 -17.99 0.85
N LEU A 252 8.79 -16.80 0.29
CA LEU A 252 9.75 -16.60 -0.81
C LEU A 252 11.19 -16.88 -0.38
N THR A 253 11.54 -16.51 0.86
CA THR A 253 12.84 -16.85 1.47
C THR A 253 13.01 -18.37 1.59
N TRP A 254 11.97 -19.09 2.00
CA TRP A 254 11.99 -20.55 2.04
C TRP A 254 12.19 -21.19 0.66
N ILE A 255 11.55 -20.67 -0.40
CA ILE A 255 11.77 -21.15 -1.78
C ILE A 255 13.27 -21.01 -2.12
N LEU A 256 13.87 -19.85 -1.84
CA LEU A 256 15.30 -19.63 -2.07
C LEU A 256 16.18 -20.57 -1.27
N ASP A 257 15.91 -20.74 0.01
CA ASP A 257 16.68 -21.65 0.88
C ASP A 257 16.61 -23.10 0.38
N VAL A 258 15.50 -23.50 -0.21
CA VAL A 258 15.34 -24.82 -0.84
C VAL A 258 16.16 -24.91 -2.12
N LEU A 259 16.10 -23.90 -3.00
CA LEU A 259 16.89 -23.84 -4.23
C LEU A 259 18.40 -23.85 -3.95
N GLU A 260 18.87 -23.03 -3.01
CA GLU A 260 20.28 -22.88 -2.66
C GLU A 260 20.89 -24.15 -2.02
N LYS A 261 20.06 -25.07 -1.49
CA LYS A 261 20.50 -26.35 -0.92
C LYS A 261 20.67 -27.47 -1.94
N ILE A 262 20.18 -27.30 -3.17
CA ILE A 262 20.30 -28.31 -4.22
C ILE A 262 21.77 -28.44 -4.61
N ARG A 263 22.33 -29.67 -4.59
CA ARG A 263 23.72 -29.86 -5.01
C ARG A 263 23.84 -29.64 -6.51
N PRO A 264 24.99 -29.16 -7.01
CA PRO A 264 25.14 -28.87 -8.43
C PRO A 264 24.85 -30.03 -9.39
N VAL A 265 25.02 -31.27 -8.92
CA VAL A 265 24.80 -32.50 -9.70
C VAL A 265 23.34 -32.98 -9.72
N ASP A 266 22.48 -32.45 -8.84
CA ASP A 266 21.10 -32.93 -8.68
C ASP A 266 20.12 -32.18 -9.61
N ASP A 267 20.32 -32.35 -10.91
CA ASP A 267 19.54 -31.64 -11.93
C ASP A 267 18.07 -32.05 -11.98
N ASP A 268 17.74 -33.29 -11.62
CA ASP A 268 16.34 -33.74 -11.57
C ASP A 268 15.55 -33.08 -10.44
N LEU A 269 16.18 -32.86 -9.28
CA LEU A 269 15.58 -32.10 -8.18
C LEU A 269 15.41 -30.63 -8.56
N LEU A 270 16.38 -30.06 -9.28
CA LEU A 270 16.25 -28.70 -9.80
C LEU A 270 15.10 -28.59 -10.81
N LYS A 271 14.92 -29.56 -11.70
CA LYS A 271 13.78 -29.58 -12.65
C LYS A 271 12.44 -29.60 -11.92
N LEU A 272 12.33 -30.33 -10.81
CA LEU A 272 11.12 -30.35 -9.99
C LEU A 272 10.80 -28.98 -9.38
N LEU A 273 11.83 -28.23 -8.97
CA LEU A 273 11.68 -26.93 -8.29
C LEU A 273 11.69 -25.73 -9.24
N LEU A 274 12.07 -25.92 -10.51
CA LEU A 274 12.10 -24.86 -11.50
C LEU A 274 10.71 -24.23 -11.75
N PRO A 275 9.61 -24.99 -11.90
CA PRO A 275 8.26 -24.42 -12.01
C PRO A 275 7.90 -23.58 -10.78
N LEU A 276 8.22 -24.07 -9.57
CA LEU A 276 7.99 -23.35 -8.33
C LEU A 276 8.71 -21.99 -8.37
N MET A 277 9.99 -21.95 -8.72
CA MET A 277 10.75 -20.70 -8.84
C MET A 277 10.10 -19.73 -9.85
N LEU A 278 9.73 -20.21 -11.04
CA LEU A 278 9.17 -19.37 -12.11
C LEU A 278 7.77 -18.83 -11.77
N GLN A 279 6.97 -19.61 -11.06
CA GLN A 279 5.61 -19.26 -10.65
C GLN A 279 5.55 -18.03 -9.72
N TYR A 280 6.61 -17.77 -8.95
CA TYR A 280 6.71 -16.61 -8.06
C TYR A 280 7.64 -15.51 -8.62
N SER A 281 7.95 -15.53 -9.91
CA SER A 281 8.83 -14.54 -10.56
C SER A 281 8.41 -13.09 -10.29
N GLU A 282 7.12 -12.77 -10.45
CA GLU A 282 6.55 -11.43 -10.21
C GLU A 282 6.65 -10.99 -8.74
N GLU A 283 6.68 -11.95 -7.81
CA GLU A 283 6.79 -11.67 -6.37
C GLU A 283 8.25 -11.46 -5.97
N PHE A 284 9.18 -12.22 -6.54
CA PHE A 284 10.62 -12.05 -6.28
C PHE A 284 11.12 -10.67 -6.70
N VAL A 285 10.67 -10.15 -7.85
CA VAL A 285 11.13 -8.86 -8.41
C VAL A 285 10.64 -7.65 -7.60
N GLN A 286 9.67 -7.84 -6.71
CA GLN A 286 9.24 -6.80 -5.77
C GLN A 286 10.24 -6.58 -4.62
N SER A 287 11.18 -7.51 -4.40
CA SER A 287 12.22 -7.41 -3.37
C SER A 287 13.61 -7.47 -3.98
N ALA A 288 14.36 -6.35 -3.91
CA ALA A 288 15.74 -6.30 -4.40
C ALA A 288 16.66 -7.30 -3.67
N TYR A 289 16.41 -7.54 -2.37
CA TYR A 289 17.17 -8.51 -1.58
C TYR A 289 16.96 -9.94 -2.07
N LEU A 290 15.69 -10.38 -2.20
CA LEU A 290 15.37 -11.73 -2.65
C LEU A 290 15.76 -11.94 -4.13
N SER A 291 15.49 -10.94 -4.98
CA SER A 291 15.93 -10.92 -6.38
C SER A 291 17.44 -11.09 -6.52
N ARG A 292 18.24 -10.46 -5.65
CA ARG A 292 19.68 -10.57 -5.68
C ARG A 292 20.16 -11.97 -5.31
N ARG A 293 19.61 -12.56 -4.25
CA ARG A 293 19.89 -13.96 -3.87
C ARG A 293 19.53 -14.91 -5.00
N LEU A 294 18.35 -14.75 -5.58
CA LEU A 294 17.87 -15.54 -6.72
C LEU A 294 18.79 -15.40 -7.93
N ALA A 295 19.20 -14.17 -8.26
CA ALA A 295 20.11 -13.90 -9.36
C ALA A 295 21.48 -14.56 -9.16
N TYR A 296 22.04 -14.54 -7.95
CA TYR A 296 23.28 -15.26 -7.64
C TYR A 296 23.11 -16.77 -7.83
N PHE A 297 21.99 -17.34 -7.36
CA PHE A 297 21.69 -18.75 -7.57
C PHE A 297 21.59 -19.09 -9.08
N CYS A 298 20.80 -18.32 -9.84
CA CYS A 298 20.64 -18.51 -11.29
C CYS A 298 21.96 -18.37 -12.04
N ALA A 299 22.75 -17.33 -11.74
CA ALA A 299 24.03 -17.07 -12.37
C ALA A 299 25.05 -18.19 -12.09
N ARG A 300 25.14 -18.66 -10.84
CA ARG A 300 26.01 -19.81 -10.49
C ARG A 300 25.61 -21.08 -11.21
N ARG A 301 24.32 -21.45 -11.18
CA ARG A 301 23.84 -22.67 -11.83
C ARG A 301 24.00 -22.61 -13.35
N LEU A 302 23.71 -21.46 -13.96
CA LEU A 302 23.96 -21.23 -15.39
C LEU A 302 25.44 -21.31 -15.73
N SER A 303 26.33 -20.69 -14.94
CA SER A 303 27.77 -20.76 -15.21
C SER A 303 28.27 -22.20 -15.18
N LEU A 304 27.79 -23.05 -14.26
CA LEU A 304 28.18 -24.46 -14.21
C LEU A 304 27.68 -25.22 -15.44
N LEU A 305 26.40 -25.06 -15.78
CA LEU A 305 25.79 -25.70 -16.94
C LEU A 305 26.47 -25.28 -18.27
N LEU A 306 26.90 -24.02 -18.37
CA LEU A 306 27.54 -23.48 -19.58
C LEU A 306 29.06 -23.75 -19.66
N ASN A 307 29.74 -24.02 -18.54
CA ASN A 307 31.20 -24.20 -18.48
C ASN A 307 31.68 -25.66 -18.58
N ASP A 308 30.81 -26.67 -18.67
CA ASP A 308 31.20 -28.08 -18.85
C ASP A 308 31.91 -28.39 -20.21
N SER A 309 32.34 -27.34 -20.94
CA SER A 309 33.22 -27.45 -22.09
C SER A 309 34.68 -27.20 -21.64
N PRO A 310 35.61 -28.18 -21.71
CA PRO A 310 36.92 -28.13 -21.05
C PRO A 310 37.94 -27.13 -21.62
N ASN A 311 37.55 -26.20 -22.50
CA ASN A 311 38.48 -25.37 -23.27
C ASN A 311 37.98 -23.92 -23.46
N LEU A 312 37.71 -23.13 -22.41
CA LEU A 312 37.64 -21.67 -22.59
C LEU A 312 38.15 -20.92 -21.34
N LEU A 313 39.23 -20.16 -21.54
CA LEU A 313 39.83 -19.23 -20.59
C LEU A 313 38.79 -18.17 -20.18
N ALA A 314 38.75 -17.85 -18.88
CA ALA A 314 37.89 -16.83 -18.32
C ALA A 314 37.98 -15.50 -19.09
N ALA A 315 36.82 -14.96 -19.50
CA ALA A 315 36.73 -13.69 -20.24
C ALA A 315 36.95 -12.44 -19.37
N HIS A 316 37.39 -12.58 -18.11
CA HIS A 316 37.78 -11.47 -17.26
C HIS A 316 39.12 -11.78 -16.59
N SER A 317 40.17 -11.11 -17.06
CA SER A 317 41.41 -10.99 -16.29
C SER A 317 41.09 -10.31 -14.95
N PRO A 318 41.58 -10.81 -13.80
CA PRO A 318 41.52 -10.04 -12.57
C PRO A 318 42.44 -8.83 -12.77
N HIS A 319 41.89 -7.62 -12.80
CA HIS A 319 42.71 -6.42 -12.93
C HIS A 319 43.53 -6.26 -11.64
N MET A 320 44.80 -6.66 -11.71
CA MET A 320 45.83 -6.31 -10.74
C MET A 320 46.01 -4.78 -10.73
N MET A 321 46.21 -4.25 -9.53
CA MET A 321 46.52 -2.85 -9.24
C MET A 321 47.81 -2.44 -9.96
N ILE A 322 47.74 -1.52 -10.92
CA ILE A 322 48.93 -0.90 -11.53
C ILE A 322 49.08 0.50 -10.94
N GLY A 323 50.13 0.69 -10.14
CA GLY A 323 50.57 2.00 -9.66
C GLY A 323 51.19 2.86 -10.78
N PRO A 324 51.34 4.17 -10.57
CA PRO A 324 51.71 5.09 -11.64
C PRO A 324 53.23 5.10 -11.84
N ASN A 325 53.72 4.73 -13.03
CA ASN A 325 54.88 5.35 -13.69
C ASN A 325 55.19 4.75 -15.08
N ASN A 326 55.21 5.64 -16.09
CA ASN A 326 55.93 5.59 -17.38
C ASN A 326 55.36 4.83 -18.62
N PRO A 327 55.76 5.19 -19.87
CA PRO A 327 54.82 5.73 -20.86
C PRO A 327 54.72 4.98 -22.22
N GLY A 328 53.54 5.16 -22.85
CA GLY A 328 53.21 5.29 -24.29
C GLY A 328 53.81 4.39 -25.36
N LEU A 329 52.98 3.57 -26.03
CA LEU A 329 53.15 3.20 -27.46
C LEU A 329 51.80 3.03 -28.19
N SER A 330 51.66 3.84 -29.26
CA SER A 330 50.90 3.72 -30.52
C SER A 330 49.49 3.10 -30.56
N ALA A 331 48.52 3.93 -30.95
CA ALA A 331 47.18 3.55 -31.38
C ALA A 331 47.21 2.85 -32.77
N SER A 332 46.48 1.75 -32.89
CA SER A 332 46.11 1.14 -34.18
C SER A 332 44.60 1.33 -34.43
N SER A 333 44.26 1.77 -35.65
CA SER A 333 42.88 2.09 -36.08
C SER A 333 41.99 0.85 -36.22
N PRO A 334 40.66 0.96 -36.06
CA PRO A 334 39.76 -0.18 -36.17
C PRO A 334 39.41 -0.49 -37.63
N ALA A 335 39.64 -1.74 -38.05
CA ALA A 335 39.05 -2.31 -39.26
C ALA A 335 37.63 -2.86 -38.97
N ALA A 336 36.75 -2.80 -39.97
CA ALA A 336 35.32 -3.08 -39.91
C ALA A 336 34.93 -4.49 -39.39
N PRO A 337 33.76 -4.66 -38.74
CA PRO A 337 33.35 -5.95 -38.20
C PRO A 337 32.66 -6.81 -39.26
N GLY A 338 33.27 -7.95 -39.60
CA GLY A 338 32.55 -9.10 -40.13
C GLY A 338 31.81 -9.85 -39.01
N PRO A 339 30.75 -10.64 -39.30
CA PRO A 339 29.98 -11.34 -38.28
C PRO A 339 30.77 -12.58 -37.81
N VAL A 340 31.72 -12.38 -36.90
CA VAL A 340 32.38 -13.48 -36.20
C VAL A 340 31.50 -13.83 -35.00
N MET A 341 30.74 -14.93 -35.11
CA MET A 341 29.97 -15.46 -33.97
C MET A 341 30.92 -15.78 -32.80
N SER A 342 30.54 -15.40 -31.58
CA SER A 342 31.41 -15.61 -30.42
C SER A 342 31.51 -17.12 -30.10
N PRO A 343 32.66 -17.62 -29.60
CA PRO A 343 32.85 -19.03 -29.25
C PRO A 343 31.79 -19.59 -28.29
N VAL A 344 31.17 -18.73 -27.47
CA VAL A 344 30.14 -19.12 -26.51
C VAL A 344 28.79 -19.44 -27.18
N GLN A 345 28.50 -18.86 -28.36
CA GLN A 345 27.30 -19.22 -29.14
C GLN A 345 27.39 -20.63 -29.73
N LEU A 346 28.61 -21.15 -29.95
CA LEU A 346 28.85 -22.50 -30.44
C LEU A 346 28.71 -23.55 -29.32
N SER A 347 29.22 -23.30 -28.11
CA SER A 347 29.06 -24.22 -26.96
C SER A 347 27.63 -24.25 -26.40
N GLY A 348 26.89 -23.15 -26.47
CA GLY A 348 25.48 -23.10 -26.06
C GLY A 348 24.55 -23.91 -26.97
N SER A 349 24.92 -24.11 -28.25
CA SER A 349 24.13 -24.86 -29.24
C SER A 349 23.92 -26.32 -28.81
N ASP A 350 24.97 -26.98 -28.31
CA ASP A 350 24.92 -28.40 -27.96
C ASP A 350 24.11 -28.63 -26.67
N LEU A 351 24.24 -27.76 -25.67
CA LEU A 351 23.49 -27.85 -24.42
C LEU A 351 21.99 -27.52 -24.61
N LEU A 352 21.67 -26.60 -25.51
CA LEU A 352 20.28 -26.27 -25.89
C LEU A 352 19.61 -27.38 -26.70
N SER A 353 20.39 -28.29 -27.28
CA SER A 353 19.89 -29.47 -27.99
C SER A 353 19.65 -30.67 -27.07
N CYS A 354 20.26 -30.70 -25.87
CA CYS A 354 20.05 -31.75 -24.87
C CYS A 354 18.67 -31.62 -24.17
N PRO A 355 17.75 -32.60 -24.30
CA PRO A 355 16.43 -32.52 -23.68
C PRO A 355 16.45 -32.43 -22.15
N GLN A 356 17.52 -32.92 -21.50
CA GLN A 356 17.64 -32.89 -20.05
C GLN A 356 18.02 -31.51 -19.51
N HIS A 357 19.00 -30.83 -20.11
CA HIS A 357 19.48 -29.53 -19.60
C HIS A 357 18.69 -28.34 -20.17
N ARG A 358 18.05 -28.51 -21.33
CA ARG A 358 17.30 -27.44 -22.02
C ARG A 358 16.27 -26.71 -21.13
N PRO A 359 15.38 -27.40 -20.37
CA PRO A 359 14.42 -26.71 -19.51
C PRO A 359 15.10 -25.88 -18.41
N LEU A 360 16.19 -26.40 -17.82
CA LEU A 360 16.96 -25.72 -16.77
C LEU A 360 17.59 -24.44 -17.31
N VAL A 361 18.28 -24.54 -18.44
CA VAL A 361 18.93 -23.39 -19.09
C VAL A 361 17.92 -22.30 -19.43
N TYR A 362 16.77 -22.65 -20.02
CA TYR A 362 15.73 -21.67 -20.32
C TYR A 362 15.09 -21.07 -19.07
N GLY A 363 14.77 -21.87 -18.05
CA GLY A 363 14.13 -21.37 -16.85
C GLY A 363 15.04 -20.45 -16.03
N LEU A 364 16.31 -20.83 -15.84
CA LEU A 364 17.29 -19.99 -15.14
C LEU A 364 17.60 -18.70 -15.93
N SER A 365 17.71 -18.80 -17.27
CA SER A 365 17.90 -17.63 -18.14
C SER A 365 16.71 -16.69 -18.08
N CYS A 366 15.49 -17.23 -18.17
CA CYS A 366 14.25 -16.47 -18.06
C CYS A 366 14.18 -15.72 -16.73
N MET A 367 14.49 -16.38 -15.62
CA MET A 367 14.49 -15.73 -14.31
C MET A 367 15.52 -14.62 -14.22
N LEU A 368 16.75 -14.84 -14.69
CA LEU A 368 17.77 -13.80 -14.65
C LEU A 368 17.45 -12.60 -15.56
N GLN A 369 16.87 -12.86 -16.73
CA GLN A 369 16.38 -11.82 -17.65
C GLN A 369 15.21 -11.05 -17.04
N THR A 370 14.31 -11.73 -16.31
CA THR A 370 13.20 -11.11 -15.57
C THR A 370 13.72 -10.21 -14.46
N VAL A 371 14.68 -10.67 -13.65
CA VAL A 371 15.33 -9.82 -12.64
C VAL A 371 16.05 -8.64 -13.31
N THR A 372 16.68 -8.85 -14.46
CA THR A 372 17.35 -7.77 -15.21
C THR A 372 16.36 -6.68 -15.61
N LEU A 373 15.18 -7.03 -16.13
CA LEU A 373 14.18 -6.07 -16.58
C LEU A 373 13.41 -5.42 -15.43
N CYS A 374 12.97 -6.22 -14.45
CA CYS A 374 12.01 -5.77 -13.44
C CYS A 374 12.67 -5.32 -12.13
N CYS A 375 13.88 -5.80 -11.81
CA CYS A 375 14.59 -5.45 -10.58
C CYS A 375 16.11 -5.24 -10.82
N PRO A 376 16.50 -4.32 -11.73
CA PRO A 376 17.91 -4.15 -12.11
C PRO A 376 18.83 -3.75 -10.94
N SER A 377 18.29 -3.10 -9.90
CA SER A 377 19.03 -2.77 -8.68
C SER A 377 19.62 -3.98 -7.98
N ALA A 378 18.97 -5.15 -8.07
CA ALA A 378 19.48 -6.39 -7.49
C ALA A 378 20.81 -6.83 -8.12
N LEU A 379 21.05 -6.45 -9.38
CA LEU A 379 22.20 -6.82 -10.19
C LEU A 379 23.33 -5.79 -10.15
N VAL A 380 23.12 -4.63 -9.53
CA VAL A 380 24.16 -3.61 -9.40
C VAL A 380 25.28 -4.14 -8.49
N TRP A 381 26.52 -3.83 -8.86
CA TRP A 381 27.70 -4.18 -8.09
C TRP A 381 27.63 -3.54 -6.69
N ASN A 382 27.98 -4.29 -5.65
CA ASN A 382 27.93 -3.80 -4.26
C ASN A 382 29.16 -4.27 -3.47
N TYR A 383 29.72 -3.38 -2.66
CA TYR A 383 30.77 -3.65 -1.68
C TYR A 383 30.18 -4.24 -0.38
N SER A 384 30.83 -5.24 0.20
CA SER A 384 30.47 -5.69 1.55
C SER A 384 30.99 -4.67 2.56
N THR A 385 30.15 -3.76 3.03
CA THR A 385 30.54 -2.74 4.04
C THR A 385 30.50 -3.26 5.48
N ASN A 386 30.35 -4.58 5.69
CA ASN A 386 30.19 -5.13 7.03
C ASN A 386 30.93 -6.47 7.21
N GLU A 387 31.68 -6.59 8.32
CA GLU A 387 32.32 -7.80 8.86
C GLU A 387 31.33 -8.96 9.09
N ASN A 388 30.02 -8.69 9.07
CA ASN A 388 28.98 -9.70 9.10
C ASN A 388 28.71 -10.26 7.70
N LYS A 389 29.54 -11.24 7.29
CA LYS A 389 29.29 -12.26 6.26
C LYS A 389 28.18 -11.94 5.24
N SER A 390 28.33 -10.90 4.41
CA SER A 390 27.54 -10.84 3.17
C SER A 390 28.11 -11.91 2.25
N VAL A 391 27.36 -12.99 2.05
CA VAL A 391 27.86 -14.23 1.39
C VAL A 391 28.30 -14.00 -0.06
N ASN A 392 27.92 -12.88 -0.71
CA ASN A 392 28.27 -12.60 -2.11
C ASN A 392 28.56 -11.10 -2.36
N PRO A 393 29.82 -10.64 -2.28
CA PRO A 393 30.21 -9.31 -2.78
C PRO A 393 30.15 -9.24 -4.32
N GLY A 394 30.11 -8.03 -4.88
CA GLY A 394 30.15 -7.80 -6.33
C GLY A 394 28.79 -7.73 -7.02
N SER A 395 28.69 -8.05 -8.31
CA SER A 395 27.42 -8.23 -9.02
C SER A 395 27.13 -9.73 -9.23
N PRO A 396 25.86 -10.19 -9.16
CA PRO A 396 25.49 -11.52 -9.62
C PRO A 396 25.92 -11.82 -11.07
N LEU A 397 26.00 -10.78 -11.91
CA LEU A 397 26.36 -10.90 -13.32
C LEU A 397 27.85 -11.19 -13.53
N ASP A 398 28.71 -10.88 -12.54
CA ASP A 398 30.16 -11.13 -12.63
C ASP A 398 30.49 -12.63 -12.66
N LEU A 399 29.53 -13.49 -12.26
CA LEU A 399 29.66 -14.94 -12.30
C LEU A 399 29.39 -15.55 -13.67
N LEU A 400 28.87 -14.77 -14.62
CA LEU A 400 28.53 -15.24 -15.95
C LEU A 400 29.55 -14.76 -16.98
N GLN A 401 29.93 -15.67 -17.88
CA GLN A 401 30.71 -15.32 -19.07
C GLN A 401 29.84 -14.70 -20.18
N VAL A 402 28.52 -14.81 -20.06
CA VAL A 402 27.54 -14.35 -21.05
C VAL A 402 26.61 -13.33 -20.43
N ALA A 403 26.43 -12.21 -21.13
CA ALA A 403 25.51 -11.15 -20.72
C ALA A 403 24.04 -11.62 -20.75
N PRO A 404 23.15 -11.09 -19.88
CA PRO A 404 21.73 -11.47 -19.85
C PRO A 404 21.01 -11.32 -21.20
N SER A 405 21.38 -10.33 -22.02
CA SER A 405 20.79 -10.12 -23.35
C SER A 405 21.12 -11.24 -24.34
N SER A 406 22.22 -11.96 -24.10
CA SER A 406 22.72 -13.05 -24.94
C SER A 406 22.26 -14.43 -24.44
N LEU A 407 21.58 -14.49 -23.30
CA LEU A 407 21.02 -15.74 -22.78
C LEU A 407 19.87 -16.28 -23.66
N PRO A 408 19.69 -17.60 -23.70
CA PRO A 408 18.70 -18.24 -24.54
C PRO A 408 17.26 -17.96 -24.07
N MET A 409 16.35 -17.75 -25.02
CA MET A 409 14.92 -17.55 -24.77
C MET A 409 14.08 -18.57 -25.56
N PRO A 410 12.93 -19.02 -25.02
CA PRO A 410 11.98 -19.84 -25.76
C PRO A 410 11.49 -19.14 -27.03
N GLY A 411 11.17 -19.92 -28.08
CA GLY A 411 10.63 -19.35 -29.33
C GLY A 411 11.67 -18.82 -30.33
N GLY A 412 12.96 -19.07 -30.10
CA GLY A 412 14.02 -18.77 -31.07
C GLY A 412 14.22 -17.26 -31.27
N ASN A 413 14.53 -16.84 -32.51
CA ASN A 413 14.88 -15.45 -32.84
C ASN A 413 13.69 -14.67 -33.43
N SER A 414 12.53 -14.71 -32.76
CA SER A 414 11.34 -13.95 -33.16
C SER A 414 11.56 -12.43 -33.06
N ALA A 415 10.80 -11.63 -33.81
CA ALA A 415 10.87 -10.17 -33.74
C ALA A 415 10.60 -9.64 -32.32
N PHE A 416 9.65 -10.27 -31.60
CA PHE A 416 9.39 -9.99 -30.19
C PHE A 416 10.63 -10.27 -29.31
N ASN A 417 11.26 -11.44 -29.47
CA ASN A 417 12.47 -11.77 -28.72
C ASN A 417 13.62 -10.80 -29.01
N GLN A 418 13.74 -10.29 -30.24
CA GLN A 418 14.74 -9.26 -30.56
C GLN A 418 14.46 -7.94 -29.82
N GLN A 419 13.20 -7.51 -29.73
CA GLN A 419 12.80 -6.33 -28.94
C GLN A 419 13.11 -6.52 -27.45
N VAL A 420 12.78 -7.69 -26.90
CA VAL A 420 13.08 -8.04 -25.50
C VAL A 420 14.60 -8.02 -25.26
N ARG A 421 15.41 -8.60 -26.15
CA ARG A 421 16.89 -8.54 -26.05
C ARG A 421 17.42 -7.12 -26.08
N ALA A 422 16.89 -6.28 -26.97
CA ALA A 422 17.30 -4.88 -27.05
C ALA A 422 17.01 -4.14 -25.72
N LYS A 423 15.84 -4.41 -25.10
CA LYS A 423 15.50 -3.87 -23.79
C LYS A 423 16.37 -4.41 -22.66
N ILE A 424 16.65 -5.71 -22.64
CA ILE A 424 17.58 -6.30 -21.67
C ILE A 424 18.97 -5.65 -21.80
N TYR A 425 19.47 -5.48 -23.03
CA TYR A 425 20.75 -4.85 -23.28
C TYR A 425 20.79 -3.39 -22.81
N GLU A 426 19.72 -2.62 -23.05
CA GLU A 426 19.59 -1.25 -22.54
C GLU A 426 19.74 -1.20 -21.01
N VAL A 427 19.00 -2.07 -20.30
CA VAL A 427 19.03 -2.14 -18.84
C VAL A 427 20.37 -2.68 -18.33
N GLU A 428 20.99 -3.62 -19.02
CA GLU A 428 22.35 -4.10 -18.73
C GLU A 428 23.37 -2.95 -18.76
N GLN A 429 23.30 -2.05 -19.75
CA GLN A 429 24.18 -0.89 -19.79
C GLN A 429 23.94 0.04 -18.59
N GLN A 430 22.68 0.20 -18.14
CA GLN A 430 22.38 0.96 -16.94
C GLN A 430 22.97 0.30 -15.68
N ILE A 431 22.84 -1.02 -15.55
CA ILE A 431 23.45 -1.78 -14.45
C ILE A 431 24.97 -1.58 -14.44
N LYS A 432 25.63 -1.70 -15.58
CA LYS A 432 27.08 -1.48 -15.73
C LYS A 432 27.52 -0.06 -15.38
N ARG A 433 26.75 0.95 -15.78
CA ARG A 433 27.03 2.35 -15.41
C ARG A 433 26.87 2.58 -13.91
N ARG A 434 25.79 2.05 -13.31
CA ARG A 434 25.53 2.13 -11.87
C ARG A 434 26.58 1.37 -11.06
N GLY A 435 27.00 0.18 -11.51
CA GLY A 435 28.06 -0.59 -10.88
C GLY A 435 29.38 0.18 -10.84
N ARG A 436 29.79 0.78 -11.97
CA ARG A 436 30.96 1.68 -12.03
C ARG A 436 30.83 2.89 -11.11
N ALA A 437 29.63 3.49 -11.03
CA ALA A 437 29.38 4.61 -10.11
C ALA A 437 29.56 4.20 -8.64
N VAL A 438 29.12 2.99 -8.28
CA VAL A 438 29.35 2.41 -6.95
C VAL A 438 30.85 2.22 -6.71
N GLU A 439 31.60 1.63 -7.64
CA GLU A 439 33.06 1.44 -7.51
C GLU A 439 33.80 2.75 -7.23
N VAL A 440 33.36 3.86 -7.82
CA VAL A 440 33.90 5.21 -7.57
C VAL A 440 33.18 5.96 -6.44
N ARG A 441 32.51 5.25 -5.52
CA ARG A 441 31.80 5.79 -4.35
C ARG A 441 30.85 6.95 -4.66
N TRP A 442 30.22 6.92 -5.83
CA TRP A 442 29.29 7.95 -6.30
C TRP A 442 29.88 9.36 -6.36
N SER A 443 31.20 9.52 -6.16
CA SER A 443 31.89 10.80 -6.06
C SER A 443 33.41 10.59 -6.10
N PHE A 444 34.14 11.43 -6.82
CA PHE A 444 35.60 11.44 -6.76
C PHE A 444 36.07 11.86 -5.36
N ASP A 445 37.21 11.35 -4.89
CA ASP A 445 37.74 11.64 -3.55
C ASP A 445 37.82 13.15 -3.24
N LYS A 446 38.17 13.98 -4.24
CA LYS A 446 38.18 15.45 -4.12
C LYS A 446 36.81 16.09 -3.88
N CYS A 447 35.73 15.44 -4.35
CA CYS A 447 34.36 15.92 -4.14
C CYS A 447 33.91 15.67 -2.70
N GLN A 448 34.34 14.56 -2.08
CA GLN A 448 33.99 14.22 -0.69
C GLN A 448 34.51 15.24 0.32
N GLU A 449 35.63 15.90 0.02
CA GLU A 449 36.22 16.97 0.84
C GLU A 449 35.51 18.33 0.68
N SER A 450 34.60 18.47 -0.29
CA SER A 450 33.84 19.71 -0.51
C SER A 450 32.56 19.76 0.34
N THR A 451 32.03 20.97 0.56
CA THR A 451 30.72 21.16 1.23
C THR A 451 29.61 20.34 0.56
N ALA A 452 29.60 20.27 -0.78
CA ALA A 452 28.65 19.45 -1.52
C ALA A 452 28.84 17.94 -1.25
N GLY A 453 30.08 17.47 -1.11
CA GLY A 453 30.39 16.09 -0.75
C GLY A 453 29.94 15.70 0.65
N VAL A 454 30.06 16.61 1.62
CA VAL A 454 29.53 16.44 2.97
C VAL A 454 28.00 16.29 2.94
N THR A 455 27.31 17.18 2.22
CA THR A 455 25.85 17.11 2.05
C THR A 455 25.42 15.80 1.36
N ILE A 456 26.10 15.41 0.27
CA ILE A 456 25.82 14.14 -0.44
C ILE A 456 26.01 12.94 0.50
N SER A 457 27.14 12.89 1.24
CA SER A 457 27.43 11.79 2.17
C SER A 457 26.36 11.69 3.26
N ARG A 458 25.87 12.84 3.75
CA ARG A 458 24.82 12.90 4.77
C ARG A 458 23.45 12.46 4.26
N VAL A 459 23.07 12.87 3.04
CA VAL A 459 21.85 12.43 2.36
C VAL A 459 21.90 10.92 2.11
N LEU A 460 23.03 10.39 1.61
CA LEU A 460 23.22 8.96 1.40
C LEU A 460 23.15 8.15 2.71
N HIS A 461 23.79 8.64 3.78
CA HIS A 461 23.71 8.02 5.09
C HIS A 461 22.27 7.98 5.61
N THR A 462 21.53 9.08 5.48
CA THR A 462 20.12 9.16 5.88
C THR A 462 19.27 8.14 5.13
N LEU A 463 19.45 8.02 3.81
CA LEU A 463 18.78 6.99 3.00
C LEU A 463 19.11 5.57 3.48
N GLU A 464 20.38 5.27 3.75
CA GLU A 464 20.81 3.96 4.25
C GLU A 464 20.17 3.62 5.61
N VAL A 465 20.10 4.60 6.51
CA VAL A 465 19.48 4.46 7.82
C VAL A 465 17.98 4.20 7.70
N LEU A 466 17.27 4.94 6.84
CA LEU A 466 15.84 4.75 6.58
C LEU A 466 15.56 3.37 5.96
N ASP A 467 16.35 2.96 4.97
CA ASP A 467 16.14 1.69 4.26
C ASP A 467 16.49 0.46 5.12
N ARG A 468 17.34 0.62 6.15
CA ARG A 468 17.64 -0.44 7.13
C ARG A 468 16.64 -0.53 8.28
N HIS A 469 15.84 0.51 8.51
CA HIS A 469 14.91 0.54 9.63
C HIS A 469 13.71 -0.38 9.36
N CYS A 470 13.38 -1.25 10.31
CA CYS A 470 12.23 -2.14 10.19
C CYS A 470 10.99 -1.45 10.79
N PHE A 471 10.13 -0.87 9.95
CA PHE A 471 8.92 -0.16 10.43
C PHE A 471 7.81 -1.09 10.97
N ASP A 472 7.92 -2.41 10.77
CA ASP A 472 6.94 -3.40 11.25
C ASP A 472 7.21 -3.89 12.68
N ARG A 473 8.37 -3.53 13.27
CA ARG A 473 8.79 -3.98 14.61
C ARG A 473 9.35 -2.83 15.42
N SER A 474 9.07 -2.80 16.71
CA SER A 474 9.68 -1.84 17.64
C SER A 474 10.37 -2.57 18.79
N ASP A 475 11.67 -2.35 18.95
CA ASP A 475 12.48 -2.84 20.05
C ASP A 475 13.54 -1.79 20.46
N SER A 476 14.41 -2.13 21.42
CA SER A 476 15.40 -1.19 21.94
C SER A 476 16.47 -0.75 20.93
N SER A 477 16.71 -1.51 19.86
CA SER A 477 17.71 -1.17 18.82
C SER A 477 17.07 -0.68 17.50
N ASN A 478 15.76 -0.84 17.36
CA ASN A 478 14.93 -0.46 16.22
C ASN A 478 13.64 0.22 16.69
N SER A 479 13.75 1.51 17.03
CA SER A 479 12.64 2.40 17.40
C SER A 479 12.74 3.75 16.69
N MET A 480 11.64 4.52 16.65
CA MET A 480 11.64 5.89 16.10
C MET A 480 12.67 6.79 16.79
N GLU A 481 12.94 6.55 18.07
CA GLU A 481 13.97 7.25 18.84
C GLU A 481 15.37 6.96 18.28
N THR A 482 15.71 5.69 18.12
CA THR A 482 17.01 5.28 17.55
C THR A 482 17.15 5.73 16.10
N LEU A 483 16.05 5.78 15.34
CA LEU A 483 16.03 6.27 13.97
C LEU A 483 16.34 7.77 13.93
N TYR A 484 15.67 8.54 14.77
CA TYR A 484 15.90 9.98 14.93
C TYR A 484 17.37 10.30 15.20
N HIS A 485 17.97 9.64 16.19
CA HIS A 485 19.37 9.88 16.53
C HIS A 485 20.31 9.49 15.37
N LYS A 486 20.06 8.40 14.66
CA LYS A 486 20.89 8.03 13.50
C LYS A 486 20.83 9.07 12.36
N ILE A 487 19.71 9.79 12.22
CA ILE A 487 19.53 10.78 11.15
C ILE A 487 20.07 12.17 11.55
N PHE A 488 19.72 12.67 12.74
CA PHE A 488 19.98 14.07 13.12
C PHE A 488 21.16 14.25 14.11
N TRP A 489 21.56 13.21 14.87
CA TRP A 489 22.59 13.33 15.92
C TRP A 489 24.01 13.56 15.39
N ALA A 490 24.27 13.34 14.10
CA ALA A 490 25.58 13.58 13.48
C ALA A 490 25.98 15.08 13.40
N THR A 491 25.20 15.99 13.99
CA THR A 491 25.33 17.46 13.81
C THR A 491 25.62 18.22 15.10
N GLN A 492 26.28 17.61 16.08
CA GLN A 492 26.78 18.35 17.24
C GLN A 492 28.14 19.00 16.91
N ASN A 493 28.14 19.98 15.99
CA ASN A 493 29.18 21.00 15.94
C ASN A 493 28.55 22.31 16.41
N LYS A 494 29.01 22.78 17.56
CA LYS A 494 28.63 24.05 18.17
C LYS A 494 29.03 25.19 17.22
N ASP A 495 28.10 25.69 16.43
CA ASP A 495 28.10 27.09 16.01
C ASP A 495 26.66 27.50 15.67
N ASN A 496 26.28 28.64 16.24
CA ASN A 496 24.93 29.16 16.33
C ASN A 496 24.33 29.53 14.95
N GLN A 497 23.00 29.35 14.88
CA GLN A 497 22.00 30.07 14.05
C GLN A 497 21.48 29.39 12.76
N GLU A 498 20.14 29.40 12.65
CA GLU A 498 19.26 28.85 11.59
C GLU A 498 19.40 27.34 11.28
N VAL A 499 18.36 26.76 10.65
CA VAL A 499 18.37 25.34 10.24
C VAL A 499 19.62 25.13 9.38
N ALA A 500 20.57 24.34 9.88
CA ALA A 500 21.83 24.14 9.18
C ALA A 500 21.54 23.72 7.72
N PRO A 501 22.29 24.20 6.70
CA PRO A 501 22.04 23.86 5.30
C PRO A 501 22.05 22.34 5.03
N ASN A 502 22.69 21.57 5.92
CA ASN A 502 22.67 20.12 5.94
C ASN A 502 21.34 19.51 6.44
N ASP A 503 20.64 20.17 7.38
CA ASP A 503 19.32 19.76 7.85
C ASP A 503 18.27 20.01 6.75
N GLU A 504 18.35 21.13 6.01
CA GLU A 504 17.45 21.38 4.87
C GLU A 504 17.54 20.26 3.80
N ALA A 505 18.75 19.81 3.48
CA ALA A 505 18.96 18.71 2.54
C ALA A 505 18.38 17.38 3.05
N VAL A 506 18.49 17.10 4.35
CA VAL A 506 17.90 15.92 4.99
C VAL A 506 16.37 16.01 5.00
N VAL A 507 15.79 17.16 5.33
CA VAL A 507 14.33 17.39 5.31
C VAL A 507 13.77 17.20 3.90
N THR A 508 14.45 17.76 2.90
CA THR A 508 14.09 17.61 1.49
C THR A 508 14.13 16.14 1.07
N LEU A 509 15.20 15.43 1.42
CA LEU A 509 15.32 13.99 1.17
C LEU A 509 14.20 13.19 1.86
N LEU A 510 13.84 13.51 3.10
CA LEU A 510 12.76 12.84 3.82
C LEU A 510 11.42 13.02 3.09
N CYS A 511 11.16 14.21 2.54
CA CYS A 511 9.98 14.48 1.72
C CYS A 511 10.00 13.65 0.43
N GLU A 512 11.10 13.70 -0.33
CA GLU A 512 11.29 12.90 -1.55
C GLU A 512 11.15 11.41 -1.28
N TRP A 513 11.71 10.94 -0.16
CA TRP A 513 11.54 9.58 0.31
C TRP A 513 10.05 9.35 0.45
N ALA A 514 9.34 9.99 1.38
CA ALA A 514 7.93 9.72 1.64
C ALA A 514 7.03 9.72 0.40
N VAL A 515 7.24 10.64 -0.57
CA VAL A 515 6.38 10.74 -1.76
C VAL A 515 6.70 9.72 -2.85
N SER A 516 7.94 9.25 -2.96
CA SER A 516 8.40 8.41 -4.07
C SER A 516 7.58 7.13 -4.28
N CYS A 517 7.26 6.80 -5.54
CA CYS A 517 6.63 5.53 -5.93
C CYS A 517 7.60 4.34 -5.89
N LYS A 518 8.91 4.57 -5.66
CA LYS A 518 9.94 3.52 -5.68
C LYS A 518 10.00 2.70 -4.38
N ARG A 519 9.25 3.12 -3.35
CA ARG A 519 9.17 2.44 -2.06
C ARG A 519 7.70 2.36 -1.66
N SER A 520 7.33 1.25 -1.04
CA SER A 520 5.97 0.99 -0.58
C SER A 520 5.83 1.27 0.91
N GLY A 521 4.60 1.55 1.35
CA GLY A 521 4.27 1.75 2.76
C GLY A 521 3.65 3.11 3.03
N LYS A 522 2.43 3.11 3.58
CA LYS A 522 1.74 4.35 4.01
C LYS A 522 2.34 4.93 5.30
N HIS A 523 3.03 4.11 6.09
CA HIS A 523 3.72 4.51 7.32
C HIS A 523 4.81 5.57 7.07
N ARG A 524 5.26 5.74 5.83
CA ARG A 524 6.36 6.64 5.46
C ARG A 524 6.03 8.11 5.72
N ALA A 525 4.81 8.53 5.39
CA ALA A 525 4.30 9.88 5.70
C ALA A 525 4.34 10.14 7.22
N MET A 526 3.77 9.22 8.00
CA MET A 526 3.75 9.28 9.47
C MET A 526 5.18 9.30 10.06
N ALA A 527 6.06 8.43 9.57
CA ALA A 527 7.44 8.36 10.05
C ALA A 527 8.20 9.66 9.83
N VAL A 528 8.07 10.25 8.64
CA VAL A 528 8.72 11.54 8.32
C VAL A 528 8.12 12.67 9.16
N ALA A 529 6.80 12.75 9.30
CA ALA A 529 6.16 13.74 10.16
C ALA A 529 6.64 13.64 11.61
N LYS A 530 6.73 12.43 12.18
CA LYS A 530 7.24 12.19 13.53
C LYS A 530 8.71 12.54 13.71
N LEU A 531 9.55 12.29 12.70
CA LEU A 531 10.97 12.69 12.75
C LEU A 531 11.12 14.21 12.77
N LEU A 532 10.33 14.92 11.96
CA LEU A 532 10.39 16.39 11.89
C LEU A 532 9.72 17.07 13.08
N GLU A 533 8.60 16.56 13.59
CA GLU A 533 7.95 17.01 14.83
C GLU A 533 8.96 17.01 15.98
N LYS A 534 9.70 15.89 16.13
CA LYS A 534 10.72 15.79 17.16
C LYS A 534 11.90 16.75 16.94
N ARG A 535 12.39 16.89 15.69
CA ARG A 535 13.48 17.82 15.38
C ARG A 535 13.07 19.27 15.65
N GLN A 536 11.84 19.63 15.30
CA GLN A 536 11.27 20.94 15.56
C GLN A 536 11.25 21.23 17.07
N ALA A 537 10.75 20.29 17.88
CA ALA A 537 10.74 20.42 19.34
C ALA A 537 12.14 20.57 19.96
N GLU A 538 13.16 19.87 19.43
CA GLU A 538 14.54 20.02 19.90
C GLU A 538 15.11 21.40 19.55
N ILE A 539 14.90 21.90 18.33
CA ILE A 539 15.34 23.24 17.90
C ILE A 539 14.65 24.35 18.72
N GLU A 540 13.37 24.19 19.01
CA GLU A 540 12.61 25.13 19.85
C GLU A 540 13.07 25.12 21.30
N ALA A 541 13.41 23.95 21.85
CA ALA A 541 13.96 23.81 23.19
C ALA A 541 15.37 24.44 23.30
N GLU A 542 16.23 24.29 22.29
CA GLU A 542 17.55 24.93 22.21
C GLU A 542 17.42 26.47 22.22
N ARG A 543 16.42 27.03 21.51
CA ARG A 543 16.16 28.48 21.50
C ARG A 543 15.69 29.02 22.85
N CYS A 544 14.91 28.24 23.61
CA CYS A 544 14.42 28.67 24.93
C CYS A 544 15.53 28.64 26.00
N GLY A 545 16.49 27.72 25.89
CA GLY A 545 17.58 27.57 26.86
C GLY A 545 18.60 28.72 26.87
N GLU A 546 18.77 29.45 25.76
CA GLU A 546 19.66 30.63 25.71
C GLU A 546 19.02 31.90 26.29
N SER A 547 17.68 31.97 26.37
CA SER A 547 16.96 33.18 26.82
C SER A 547 17.00 33.39 28.34
N GLU A 548 17.29 32.36 29.14
CA GLU A 548 17.31 32.46 30.62
C GLU A 548 18.57 33.13 31.20
N VAL A 549 19.60 33.39 30.38
CA VAL A 549 20.89 33.96 30.86
C VAL A 549 20.98 35.47 30.66
N LEU A 550 19.99 36.10 30.02
CA LEU A 550 20.05 37.51 29.65
C LEU A 550 18.78 38.29 30.02
N ASP A 551 18.34 38.22 31.28
CA ASP A 551 17.29 39.15 31.75
C ASP A 551 17.51 39.61 33.21
N GLU A 552 18.41 40.59 33.36
CA GLU A 552 18.22 41.64 34.36
C GLU A 552 18.49 42.99 33.69
N LYS A 553 17.40 43.63 33.25
CA LYS A 553 17.26 44.94 32.60
C LYS A 553 17.08 44.88 31.08
N GLU A 554 15.83 44.74 30.67
CA GLU A 554 15.10 45.85 30.05
C GLU A 554 13.60 45.52 29.98
N SER A 555 12.82 46.15 30.85
CA SER A 555 11.37 46.21 30.67
C SER A 555 11.03 47.21 29.57
N LEU A 556 10.65 46.75 28.37
CA LEU A 556 9.71 47.48 27.49
C LEU A 556 8.91 46.53 26.58
N SER A 557 7.60 46.77 26.58
CA SER A 557 6.57 46.41 25.57
C SER A 557 5.91 45.03 25.67
N SER A 558 4.82 45.02 26.45
CA SER A 558 3.74 44.04 26.46
C SER A 558 2.95 44.04 25.13
N ALA A 559 3.54 43.51 24.06
CA ALA A 559 2.87 43.31 22.77
C ALA A 559 3.39 42.06 22.04
N SER A 560 3.40 40.90 22.70
CA SER A 560 3.64 39.62 22.02
C SER A 560 3.15 38.41 22.83
N LEU A 561 1.94 38.47 23.41
CA LEU A 561 1.24 37.25 23.81
C LEU A 561 0.18 36.89 22.76
N ALA A 562 0.34 35.70 22.19
CA ALA A 562 -0.52 35.00 21.22
C ALA A 562 -0.44 35.45 19.74
N GLY A 563 0.70 35.18 19.08
CA GLY A 563 0.79 35.07 17.63
C GLY A 563 1.58 33.80 17.29
N SER A 564 0.95 32.82 16.64
CA SER A 564 1.55 31.53 16.27
C SER A 564 2.92 31.73 15.59
N SER A 565 4.01 31.30 16.23
CA SER A 565 5.29 31.21 15.54
C SER A 565 5.16 30.20 14.40
N LEU A 566 5.56 30.60 13.19
CA LEU A 566 5.58 29.72 12.03
C LEU A 566 6.39 28.43 12.36
N PRO A 567 5.91 27.24 11.94
CA PRO A 567 6.67 26.00 12.11
C PRO A 567 8.09 26.12 11.56
N VAL A 568 9.06 25.50 12.24
CA VAL A 568 10.50 25.63 11.94
C VAL A 568 10.82 25.26 10.49
N PHE A 569 10.13 24.24 9.94
CA PHE A 569 10.39 23.73 8.59
C PHE A 569 9.49 24.34 7.51
N GLN A 570 8.63 25.33 7.84
CA GLN A 570 7.66 25.89 6.91
C GLN A 570 8.27 26.31 5.56
N ASN A 571 9.39 27.03 5.60
CA ASN A 571 10.05 27.55 4.39
C ASN A 571 10.67 26.44 3.53
N VAL A 572 11.26 25.42 4.16
CA VAL A 572 11.86 24.29 3.44
C VAL A 572 10.77 23.47 2.73
N LEU A 573 9.66 23.21 3.43
CA LEU A 573 8.51 22.50 2.88
C LEU A 573 7.82 23.27 1.76
N LEU A 574 7.73 24.61 1.89
CA LEU A 574 7.24 25.46 0.81
C LEU A 574 8.13 25.38 -0.43
N ARG A 575 9.46 25.47 -0.26
CA ARG A 575 10.42 25.32 -1.37
C ARG A 575 10.31 23.94 -2.04
N PHE A 576 10.06 22.90 -1.27
CA PHE A 576 9.80 21.56 -1.79
C PHE A 576 8.53 21.53 -2.67
N LEU A 577 7.42 22.13 -2.21
CA LEU A 577 6.20 22.26 -3.02
C LEU A 577 6.43 23.04 -4.32
N ASP A 578 7.18 24.15 -4.23
CA ASP A 578 7.48 25.01 -5.38
C ASP A 578 8.30 24.29 -6.47
N THR A 579 9.22 23.39 -6.08
CA THR A 579 10.26 22.89 -7.00
C THR A 579 10.25 21.38 -7.24
N GLN A 580 9.98 20.55 -6.24
CA GLN A 580 10.28 19.11 -6.26
C GLN A 580 9.05 18.22 -6.06
N ALA A 581 7.98 18.73 -5.46
CA ALA A 581 6.78 17.94 -5.19
C ALA A 581 6.12 17.42 -6.49
N PRO A 582 5.59 16.18 -6.50
CA PRO A 582 4.89 15.61 -7.64
C PRO A 582 3.62 16.42 -7.95
N SER A 583 3.26 16.54 -9.23
CA SER A 583 2.03 17.18 -9.70
C SER A 583 1.36 16.31 -10.76
N LEU A 584 0.03 16.37 -10.86
CA LEU A 584 -0.71 15.58 -11.85
C LEU A 584 -0.60 16.25 -13.22
N SER A 585 0.07 15.59 -14.17
CA SER A 585 0.26 16.10 -15.52
C SER A 585 -0.20 15.13 -16.61
N ASP A 586 0.02 13.83 -16.44
CA ASP A 586 -0.45 12.79 -17.37
C ASP A 586 -1.54 11.91 -16.72
N PRO A 587 -2.79 11.92 -17.22
CA PRO A 587 -3.87 11.09 -16.69
C PRO A 587 -3.65 9.57 -16.85
N ASN A 588 -2.76 9.15 -17.76
CA ASN A 588 -2.44 7.73 -17.97
C ASN A 588 -1.29 7.25 -17.09
N SER A 589 -0.58 8.14 -16.39
CA SER A 589 0.55 7.78 -15.54
C SER A 589 0.08 7.34 -14.15
N GLU A 590 -0.03 6.03 -13.92
CA GLU A 590 -0.32 5.49 -12.59
C GLU A 590 0.77 5.83 -11.57
N TYR A 591 2.02 6.03 -12.00
CA TYR A 591 3.12 6.45 -11.13
C TYR A 591 2.90 7.86 -10.57
N GLU A 592 2.50 8.83 -11.41
CA GLU A 592 2.19 10.21 -10.95
C GLU A 592 1.05 10.22 -9.95
N LYS A 593 0.00 9.41 -10.18
CA LYS A 593 -1.14 9.29 -9.25
C LYS A 593 -0.69 8.78 -7.89
N ILE A 594 0.18 7.77 -7.85
CA ILE A 594 0.71 7.22 -6.59
C ILE A 594 1.55 8.26 -5.85
N GLU A 595 2.46 8.95 -6.54
CA GLU A 595 3.33 9.96 -5.92
C GLU A 595 2.53 11.16 -5.40
N PHE A 596 1.51 11.60 -6.14
CA PHE A 596 0.60 12.65 -5.71
C PHE A 596 -0.21 12.25 -4.47
N VAL A 597 -0.75 11.03 -4.43
CA VAL A 597 -1.45 10.51 -3.23
C VAL A 597 -0.51 10.46 -2.03
N ASN A 598 0.74 10.04 -2.21
CA ASN A 598 1.72 10.04 -1.13
C ASN A 598 2.08 11.45 -0.66
N LEU A 599 2.15 12.43 -1.56
CA LEU A 599 2.33 13.85 -1.22
C LEU A 599 1.18 14.37 -0.36
N VAL A 600 -0.07 14.08 -0.74
CA VAL A 600 -1.25 14.45 0.05
C VAL A 600 -1.17 13.83 1.44
N LEU A 601 -0.88 12.53 1.54
CA LEU A 601 -0.71 11.86 2.84
C LEU A 601 0.39 12.49 3.70
N LEU A 602 1.54 12.85 3.10
CA LEU A 602 2.65 13.48 3.81
C LEU A 602 2.25 14.84 4.40
N PHE A 603 1.64 15.71 3.59
CA PHE A 603 1.25 17.05 4.05
C PHE A 603 0.05 17.01 5.00
N CYS A 604 -0.85 16.03 4.89
CA CYS A 604 -1.85 15.74 5.93
C CYS A 604 -1.18 15.48 7.29
N GLU A 605 -0.14 14.64 7.32
CA GLU A 605 0.58 14.34 8.57
C GLU A 605 1.39 15.53 9.06
N PHE A 606 1.99 16.33 8.18
CA PHE A 606 2.69 17.56 8.60
C PHE A 606 1.77 18.60 9.22
N ILE A 607 0.57 18.81 8.66
CA ILE A 607 -0.44 19.71 9.21
C ILE A 607 -0.92 19.18 10.56
N ARG A 608 -1.18 17.87 10.66
CA ARG A 608 -1.64 17.22 11.89
C ARG A 608 -0.61 17.28 13.04
N HIS A 609 0.67 17.35 12.71
CA HIS A 609 1.78 17.40 13.67
C HIS A 609 2.40 18.79 13.83
N ASP A 610 1.72 19.85 13.36
CA ASP A 610 2.18 21.25 13.44
C ASP A 610 3.59 21.49 12.87
N VAL A 611 4.02 20.63 11.94
CA VAL A 611 5.28 20.78 11.19
C VAL A 611 5.09 21.71 9.98
N PHE A 612 3.85 21.84 9.51
CA PHE A 612 3.47 22.70 8.39
C PHE A 612 2.15 23.43 8.67
N SER A 613 2.19 24.76 8.60
CA SER A 613 1.01 25.60 8.71
C SER A 613 0.34 25.76 7.35
N HIS A 614 -0.85 25.19 7.23
CA HIS A 614 -1.71 25.36 6.06
C HIS A 614 -2.11 26.83 5.85
N ASP A 615 -2.38 27.57 6.93
CA ASP A 615 -2.78 28.98 6.83
C ASP A 615 -1.64 29.85 6.31
N ALA A 616 -0.42 29.66 6.83
CA ALA A 616 0.76 30.35 6.32
C ALA A 616 1.01 30.04 4.83
N TYR A 617 0.79 28.79 4.43
CA TYR A 617 0.86 28.38 3.03
C TYR A 617 -0.17 29.11 2.16
N MET A 618 -1.44 29.13 2.56
CA MET A 618 -2.50 29.83 1.83
C MET A 618 -2.25 31.34 1.75
N CYS A 619 -1.83 31.98 2.85
CA CYS A 619 -1.43 33.39 2.86
C CYS A 619 -0.27 33.65 1.88
N THR A 620 0.70 32.73 1.79
CA THR A 620 1.82 32.84 0.85
C THR A 620 1.34 32.74 -0.60
N LEU A 621 0.44 31.81 -0.92
CA LEU A 621 -0.11 31.70 -2.28
C LEU A 621 -0.95 32.91 -2.68
N ILE A 622 -1.74 33.46 -1.76
CA ILE A 622 -2.54 34.67 -2.00
C ILE A 622 -1.62 35.86 -2.26
N SER A 623 -0.58 36.05 -1.44
CA SER A 623 0.36 37.17 -1.61
C SER A 623 1.20 37.08 -2.89
N ARG A 624 1.52 35.87 -3.36
CA ARG A 624 2.19 35.63 -4.65
C ARG A 624 1.26 35.74 -5.86
N GLY A 625 -0.06 35.61 -5.66
CA GLY A 625 -1.05 35.57 -6.74
C GLY A 625 -1.18 34.21 -7.43
N ASP A 626 -0.65 33.14 -6.82
CA ASP A 626 -0.56 31.79 -7.41
C ASP A 626 -1.93 31.08 -7.53
N LEU A 627 -2.99 31.65 -6.93
CA LEU A 627 -4.36 31.14 -6.97
C LEU A 627 -5.20 31.74 -8.11
N SER A 628 -4.68 32.71 -8.88
CA SER A 628 -5.44 33.35 -9.95
C SER A 628 -5.36 32.56 -11.26
N LEU A 629 -6.52 32.12 -11.77
CA LEU A 629 -6.66 31.49 -13.09
C LEU A 629 -6.31 32.43 -14.27
N SER A 630 -6.16 33.74 -14.03
CA SER A 630 -5.88 34.75 -15.06
C SER A 630 -4.39 34.93 -15.40
N ALA A 631 -3.48 34.17 -14.78
CA ALA A 631 -2.04 34.34 -14.94
C ALA A 631 -1.44 33.68 -16.20
N THR A 632 -2.26 33.25 -17.18
CA THR A 632 -1.80 32.54 -18.38
C THR A 632 -1.22 33.40 -19.50
N THR A 633 -0.96 34.71 -19.30
CA THR A 633 -0.32 35.54 -20.34
C THR A 633 0.55 36.67 -19.80
N ARG A 634 1.71 36.37 -19.20
CA ARG A 634 2.88 37.26 -19.28
C ARG A 634 4.19 36.48 -19.37
N PRO A 635 5.04 36.69 -20.40
CA PRO A 635 6.40 36.18 -20.40
C PRO A 635 7.24 36.93 -19.35
N ARG A 636 7.98 36.18 -18.53
CA ARG A 636 9.07 36.70 -17.68
C ARG A 636 10.14 37.36 -18.57
N SER A 637 10.46 38.63 -18.30
CA SER A 637 11.64 39.30 -18.88
C SER A 637 12.92 38.85 -18.14
N PRO A 638 14.07 38.71 -18.83
CA PRO A 638 15.33 38.32 -18.21
C PRO A 638 15.99 39.49 -17.44
N PRO A 639 16.94 39.22 -16.52
CA PRO A 639 17.60 40.28 -15.75
C PRO A 639 18.69 40.94 -16.60
N GLY A 640 18.72 42.27 -16.65
CA GLY A 640 19.73 43.06 -17.35
C GLY A 640 20.01 44.37 -16.62
N GLU A 641 21.29 44.65 -16.41
CA GLU A 641 21.88 45.72 -15.61
C GLU A 641 21.67 47.15 -16.16
N ASN A 642 21.71 48.13 -15.24
CA ASN A 642 22.08 49.55 -15.33
C ASN A 642 21.93 50.32 -16.67
N LEU A 643 21.08 51.36 -16.70
CA LEU A 643 21.46 52.72 -17.16
C LEU A 643 20.41 53.79 -16.80
N ASP A 644 20.91 55.02 -16.66
CA ASP A 644 20.34 56.26 -16.12
C ASP A 644 19.09 56.89 -16.76
N GLU A 645 18.47 57.77 -15.94
CA GLU A 645 17.75 59.03 -16.20
C GLU A 645 17.18 59.33 -17.60
N HIS A 646 15.87 59.63 -17.68
CA HIS A 646 15.39 60.97 -18.06
C HIS A 646 13.88 61.16 -17.84
N TYR A 647 13.55 62.33 -17.30
CA TYR A 647 12.22 62.90 -17.08
C TYR A 647 11.29 62.92 -18.31
N SER A 648 9.98 62.79 -18.08
CA SER A 648 8.97 63.72 -18.61
C SER A 648 7.62 63.62 -17.86
N LYS A 649 6.99 64.78 -17.75
CA LYS A 649 5.98 65.21 -16.79
C LYS A 649 4.59 65.32 -17.46
N ASP A 650 3.56 65.35 -16.63
CA ASP A 650 2.22 65.94 -16.81
C ASP A 650 1.19 65.21 -17.71
N ASN A 651 0.09 64.76 -17.09
CA ASN A 651 -1.11 65.61 -16.96
C ASN A 651 -2.17 65.01 -16.01
N ASP A 652 -2.50 65.82 -15.01
CA ASP A 652 -3.65 65.80 -14.13
C ASP A 652 -4.96 66.06 -14.92
N VAL A 653 -6.03 65.34 -14.61
CA VAL A 653 -7.40 65.91 -14.55
C VAL A 653 -8.18 65.20 -13.45
N LYS A 654 -8.61 66.00 -12.46
CA LYS A 654 -9.45 65.65 -11.32
C LYS A 654 -10.66 66.60 -11.32
N LEU A 655 -11.89 66.10 -11.14
CA LEU A 655 -13.01 66.81 -10.48
C LEU A 655 -14.19 65.82 -10.25
N GLU A 656 -14.33 65.31 -9.02
CA GLU A 656 -15.36 65.63 -7.97
C GLU A 656 -16.74 65.00 -8.23
N GLU A 657 -17.16 63.99 -7.44
CA GLU A 657 -17.78 64.02 -6.09
C GLU A 657 -19.22 64.55 -6.06
N HIS A 658 -20.15 63.70 -5.59
CA HIS A 658 -21.32 64.09 -4.80
C HIS A 658 -21.51 63.07 -3.66
N ASN A 659 -21.50 63.61 -2.45
CA ASN A 659 -21.52 62.97 -1.13
C ASN A 659 -22.92 62.58 -0.64
N ILE A 660 -22.90 61.90 0.52
CA ILE A 660 -23.87 61.81 1.65
C ILE A 660 -24.24 60.34 1.89
N MET A 661 -23.51 59.55 2.69
CA MET A 661 -23.35 59.56 4.17
C MET A 661 -24.67 59.40 4.93
N GLU A 662 -24.89 58.24 5.57
CA GLU A 662 -25.15 58.19 7.00
C GLU A 662 -24.87 56.80 7.59
N HIS A 663 -24.33 56.84 8.80
CA HIS A 663 -23.63 55.82 9.58
C HIS A 663 -24.41 55.65 10.89
N MET A 664 -24.45 54.44 11.46
CA MET A 664 -24.61 54.07 12.89
C MET A 664 -25.03 52.58 12.91
N GLY A 665 -24.31 51.60 13.46
CA GLY A 665 -23.31 51.63 14.51
C GLY A 665 -23.97 51.54 15.89
N ILE A 666 -23.89 50.38 16.55
CA ILE A 666 -23.22 50.20 17.86
C ILE A 666 -23.65 48.87 18.54
N ASP A 667 -22.61 48.11 18.89
CA ASP A 667 -22.54 46.96 19.78
C ASP A 667 -22.86 47.27 21.25
N SER A 668 -23.16 46.23 22.04
CA SER A 668 -22.54 45.90 23.35
C SER A 668 -23.43 44.85 24.03
N GLY A 669 -22.94 43.68 24.42
CA GLY A 669 -22.00 43.45 25.54
C GLY A 669 -22.80 43.36 26.85
N THR A 670 -22.60 42.48 27.83
CA THR A 670 -21.51 41.58 28.24
C THR A 670 -22.00 40.80 29.48
N ALA A 671 -21.18 39.83 29.94
CA ALA A 671 -20.98 39.38 31.34
C ALA A 671 -21.85 38.20 31.86
N ASN A 672 -21.34 37.17 32.57
CA ASN A 672 -19.98 36.82 33.02
C ASN A 672 -20.01 35.50 33.86
N ILE A 673 -18.84 34.83 33.94
CA ILE A 673 -18.25 34.08 35.10
C ILE A 673 -18.77 32.63 35.34
N PHE A 674 -18.02 31.58 34.95
CA PHE A 674 -16.94 30.83 35.66
C PHE A 674 -17.36 30.13 36.96
N ASP A 675 -17.28 28.79 37.02
CA ASP A 675 -16.30 28.11 37.89
C ASP A 675 -16.20 26.58 37.68
N ASP A 676 -14.99 26.10 37.96
CA ASP A 676 -14.57 24.79 38.47
C ASP A 676 -13.98 23.68 37.57
N VAL A 677 -12.90 23.13 38.14
CA VAL A 677 -11.72 22.51 37.54
C VAL A 677 -11.50 21.11 38.13
N ASP A 678 -10.91 20.22 37.32
CA ASP A 678 -10.12 19.01 37.65
C ASP A 678 -10.73 17.80 38.38
N LYS A 679 -10.60 16.60 37.76
CA LYS A 679 -9.47 15.64 38.02
C LYS A 679 -9.63 14.28 37.32
N SER A 680 -8.55 13.86 36.63
CA SER A 680 -8.02 12.49 36.37
C SER A 680 -8.95 11.41 35.77
N ASP A 681 -8.60 10.61 34.75
CA ASP A 681 -7.31 9.99 34.47
C ASP A 681 -7.23 9.41 33.05
N PHE A 682 -5.99 9.28 32.58
CA PHE A 682 -5.49 8.81 31.29
C PHE A 682 -6.01 7.42 30.85
N LYS A 683 -6.58 7.31 29.64
CA LYS A 683 -6.41 6.11 28.80
C LYS A 683 -6.59 6.43 27.32
N THR A 684 -5.46 6.39 26.62
CA THR A 684 -5.30 6.39 25.17
C THR A 684 -6.15 5.31 24.50
N ASP A 685 -7.14 5.71 23.71
CA ASP A 685 -7.74 4.89 22.66
C ASP A 685 -7.71 5.69 21.35
N PHE A 686 -6.74 5.35 20.49
CA PHE A 686 -6.68 5.74 19.09
C PHE A 686 -7.71 4.91 18.32
N GLY A 687 -8.69 5.53 17.68
CA GLY A 687 -9.55 4.84 16.73
C GLY A 687 -10.76 5.63 16.26
N SER A 688 -10.76 5.94 14.96
CA SER A 688 -11.91 6.28 14.10
C SER A 688 -12.66 7.58 14.36
N GLU A 689 -12.15 8.69 13.83
CA GLU A 689 -13.00 9.75 13.29
C GLU A 689 -12.41 10.20 11.95
N PHE A 690 -13.09 9.87 10.84
CA PHE A 690 -13.29 10.74 9.68
C PHE A 690 -14.31 10.10 8.72
N PRO A 691 -15.50 10.70 8.55
CA PRO A 691 -16.55 10.25 7.63
C PRO A 691 -16.38 10.87 6.23
N ILE A 692 -15.18 10.81 5.63
CA ILE A 692 -14.93 11.33 4.26
C ILE A 692 -14.96 10.20 3.20
N PHE A 693 -15.00 8.93 3.63
CA PHE A 693 -14.99 7.77 2.72
C PHE A 693 -16.24 6.89 2.86
N SER A 694 -17.44 7.47 2.71
CA SER A 694 -18.67 6.69 2.53
C SER A 694 -19.41 7.15 1.27
N PRO A 695 -19.72 6.25 0.32
CA PRO A 695 -20.54 6.60 -0.83
C PRO A 695 -21.99 6.83 -0.38
N MET A 696 -22.60 7.92 -0.85
CA MET A 696 -24.04 8.17 -0.68
C MET A 696 -24.87 7.07 -1.37
N PRO A 697 -25.94 6.55 -0.73
CA PRO A 697 -26.80 5.55 -1.35
C PRO A 697 -27.80 6.21 -2.29
N GLY A 698 -27.65 5.95 -3.59
CA GLY A 698 -28.67 6.18 -4.62
C GLY A 698 -29.34 4.87 -5.02
N GLU A 699 -30.64 4.95 -5.25
CA GLU A 699 -31.65 3.88 -5.18
C GLU A 699 -31.56 2.75 -6.20
N SER A 700 -32.11 1.60 -5.79
CA SER A 700 -32.30 0.35 -6.51
C SER A 700 -33.67 0.23 -7.18
N CYS A 701 -33.77 -0.51 -8.30
CA CYS A 701 -34.84 -1.46 -8.63
C CYS A 701 -34.37 -2.35 -9.82
N GLU A 702 -34.18 -3.67 -9.65
CA GLU A 702 -35.15 -4.77 -9.83
C GLU A 702 -35.52 -5.05 -11.31
N ASN A 703 -35.62 -6.26 -11.88
CA ASN A 703 -35.52 -7.65 -11.42
C ASN A 703 -35.50 -8.63 -12.64
N ALA A 704 -35.21 -9.90 -12.37
CA ALA A 704 -35.69 -11.14 -13.03
C ALA A 704 -35.03 -11.74 -14.31
N ASN A 705 -34.24 -12.80 -14.06
CA ASN A 705 -34.23 -14.16 -14.65
C ASN A 705 -34.57 -14.40 -16.15
N SER A 706 -33.60 -14.98 -16.88
CA SER A 706 -33.85 -16.17 -17.73
C SER A 706 -32.58 -17.04 -17.89
N SER A 707 -32.80 -18.34 -17.93
CA SER A 707 -31.88 -19.47 -17.90
C SER A 707 -31.05 -19.74 -19.18
N LEU A 708 -29.91 -20.43 -18.99
CA LEU A 708 -29.19 -21.35 -19.91
C LEU A 708 -28.76 -20.83 -21.29
N ASP A 709 -27.45 -20.62 -21.52
CA ASP A 709 -26.57 -21.61 -22.18
C ASP A 709 -25.10 -21.13 -22.29
N ARG A 710 -24.20 -22.08 -22.56
CA ARG A 710 -22.72 -22.00 -22.67
C ARG A 710 -22.16 -20.83 -23.50
N ARG A 711 -21.07 -20.20 -23.02
CA ARG A 711 -19.70 -20.27 -23.58
C ARG A 711 -18.72 -19.30 -22.89
N ILE A 712 -17.47 -19.73 -22.89
CA ILE A 712 -16.25 -19.14 -22.33
C ILE A 712 -15.91 -17.82 -23.03
N SER A 713 -15.64 -16.76 -22.25
CA SER A 713 -14.77 -15.60 -22.49
C SER A 713 -15.36 -14.35 -21.80
N VAL A 714 -14.51 -13.34 -21.54
CA VAL A 714 -14.80 -12.02 -20.93
C VAL A 714 -14.71 -11.98 -19.39
N ASN A 715 -13.47 -11.92 -18.88
CA ASN A 715 -13.16 -11.45 -17.52
C ASN A 715 -12.50 -10.05 -17.52
N SER A 716 -12.50 -9.32 -18.65
CA SER A 716 -11.92 -7.97 -18.76
C SER A 716 -12.86 -6.86 -18.26
N GLU A 717 -14.17 -7.01 -18.39
CA GLU A 717 -15.12 -5.92 -18.09
C GLU A 717 -15.30 -5.63 -16.58
N LYS A 718 -15.04 -6.63 -15.71
CA LYS A 718 -15.08 -6.44 -14.25
C LYS A 718 -13.86 -5.69 -13.71
N MET A 719 -12.72 -5.73 -14.40
CA MET A 719 -11.55 -4.89 -14.07
C MET A 719 -11.79 -3.44 -14.47
N VAL A 720 -12.33 -3.20 -15.68
CA VAL A 720 -12.63 -1.85 -16.18
C VAL A 720 -13.66 -1.09 -15.32
N LYS A 721 -14.66 -1.81 -14.75
CA LYS A 721 -15.62 -1.18 -13.82
C LYS A 721 -15.00 -0.82 -12.46
N ARG A 722 -13.97 -1.55 -12.01
CA ARG A 722 -13.22 -1.24 -10.78
C ARG A 722 -12.23 -0.10 -11.01
N GLU A 723 -11.74 0.06 -12.23
CA GLU A 723 -10.90 1.15 -12.71
C GLU A 723 -11.69 2.47 -12.81
N LYS A 724 -12.90 2.43 -13.42
CA LYS A 724 -13.84 3.57 -13.44
C LYS A 724 -14.33 4.02 -12.06
N GLN A 725 -14.35 3.14 -11.06
CA GLN A 725 -14.66 3.51 -9.67
C GLN A 725 -13.49 4.23 -8.97
N ARG A 726 -12.25 4.07 -9.45
CA ARG A 726 -11.09 4.86 -8.97
C ARG A 726 -10.98 6.24 -9.63
N GLU A 727 -11.50 6.39 -10.85
CA GLU A 727 -11.54 7.69 -11.55
C GLU A 727 -12.41 8.73 -10.84
N LEU A 728 -13.34 8.33 -9.96
CA LEU A 728 -14.18 9.23 -9.16
C LEU A 728 -13.46 9.93 -8.00
N ILE A 729 -12.19 9.62 -7.73
CA ILE A 729 -11.39 10.26 -6.66
C ILE A 729 -10.73 11.57 -7.14
N PHE A 730 -10.61 11.76 -8.46
CA PHE A 730 -10.04 12.96 -9.04
C PHE A 730 -11.02 13.54 -10.05
N PRO A 731 -11.80 14.60 -9.70
CA PRO A 731 -12.31 15.50 -10.73
C PRO A 731 -11.11 15.97 -11.57
N SER A 732 -11.34 16.38 -12.82
CA SER A 732 -10.32 16.77 -13.82
C SER A 732 -9.42 17.93 -13.35
N ASN A 733 -8.51 17.65 -12.42
CA ASN A 733 -7.58 18.60 -11.80
C ASN A 733 -6.25 18.69 -12.57
N TYR A 734 -6.09 17.90 -13.64
CA TYR A 734 -4.90 17.87 -14.49
C TYR A 734 -4.62 19.22 -15.17
N ASP A 735 -5.67 20.03 -15.38
CA ASP A 735 -5.55 21.36 -15.99
C ASP A 735 -5.30 22.49 -14.97
N LEU A 736 -5.29 22.19 -13.67
CA LEU A 736 -5.06 23.18 -12.62
C LEU A 736 -3.57 23.46 -12.42
N LEU A 737 -3.23 24.68 -12.01
CA LEU A 737 -1.89 25.02 -11.54
C LEU A 737 -1.50 24.14 -10.35
N ARG A 738 -0.21 23.78 -10.27
CA ARG A 738 0.36 22.89 -9.24
C ARG A 738 -0.16 23.18 -7.83
N HIS A 739 -0.06 24.43 -7.36
CA HIS A 739 -0.47 24.77 -5.99
C HIS A 739 -1.98 24.71 -5.78
N LEU A 740 -2.78 24.89 -6.83
CA LEU A 740 -4.23 24.71 -6.78
C LEU A 740 -4.60 23.22 -6.73
N GLN A 741 -3.82 22.36 -7.40
CA GLN A 741 -3.92 20.90 -7.19
C GLN A 741 -3.61 20.53 -5.74
N TYR A 742 -2.63 21.15 -5.09
CA TYR A 742 -2.30 20.85 -3.69
C TYR A 742 -3.37 21.36 -2.72
N ALA A 743 -3.76 22.63 -2.85
CA ALA A 743 -4.71 23.28 -1.95
C ALA A 743 -6.11 22.64 -1.97
N THR A 744 -6.48 21.98 -3.09
CA THR A 744 -7.76 21.25 -3.18
C THR A 744 -7.75 19.90 -2.44
N HIS A 745 -6.58 19.36 -2.10
CA HIS A 745 -6.44 18.04 -1.46
C HIS A 745 -5.85 18.09 -0.04
N PHE A 746 -5.17 19.17 0.35
CA PHE A 746 -4.67 19.33 1.72
C PHE A 746 -5.84 19.62 2.68
N PRO A 747 -5.85 18.99 3.88
CA PRO A 747 -6.93 19.16 4.83
C PRO A 747 -6.91 20.57 5.43
N ILE A 748 -8.09 21.17 5.55
CA ILE A 748 -8.26 22.43 6.28
C ILE A 748 -8.14 22.10 7.78
N PRO A 749 -7.24 22.77 8.54
CA PRO A 749 -7.17 22.58 9.98
C PRO A 749 -8.53 22.86 10.62
N LEU A 750 -9.07 21.89 11.38
CA LEU A 750 -10.24 22.15 12.22
C LEU A 750 -9.77 23.03 13.37
N VAL A 751 -10.15 24.31 13.36
CA VAL A 751 -9.93 25.20 14.49
C VAL A 751 -10.66 24.59 15.69
N SER A 752 -9.90 24.11 16.67
CA SER A 752 -10.45 23.73 17.96
C SER A 752 -10.71 25.04 18.70
N GLU A 753 -11.96 25.52 18.65
CA GLU A 753 -12.44 26.60 19.52
C GLU A 753 -12.54 26.15 20.98
#